data_AF-A0A431JY57-F1
#
_entry.id   AF-A0A431JY57-F1
#
_cell.length_a   1.000
_cell.length_b   1.000
_cell.length_c   1.000
_cell.angle_alpha   90.00
_cell.angle_beta   90.00
_cell.angle_gamma   90.00
#
_symmetry.space_group_name_H-M   'P 1'
#
loop_
_entity.id
_entity.type
_entity.pdbx_description
1 polymer ?
#
loop_
_entity_poly.entity_id
_entity_poly.type
_entity_poly.pdbx_seq_one_letter_code
_entity_poly.pdbx_strand_id
1 'polypeptide(L)'
;MRRAIATVCISGTLEEKLESIARARFDAVEIFENDLIYSRLSPREIRQRCADLGLGIDLYQPFRDMDGVDDARFKRNLDRAQRKFDLMVELGAPMLLVCSNVQPNTICDDELMASQLHAMAEKAAERGLRIAYEALAWGHHVNRYGHSWDIVKKADHPHLGICLDSFHILSRGDDPAGIEQIPADKLFFLQLADAPRMVMDVLQWSRHYRCFPGQGTFDLVGFMEHVLKAGYPGPLSLEIFNDVFRAAPNRRTTLDAFSSLLYLEEQIRTRLEAQAVSDPATRALTERIELFNPPAPPKLRGLSFIEFAVDDASGKALGKALQGLGFDHSGTHRTKNVELYQQGDVRLVLNNEPGSFASDYFQRRGPSICALGLATDDGQRAVNRGVAFHVPSHAGRVGPNEALIPALRGVDDSIIYFVSQALEEKGFLETDFVVDPAKQGRSKAGVYKVDHLAEGFPFEQFDTGVLFNRVVLGLHPQESMELADPNGLVRSCAMVDADHSLRIALNVSHSRATVTGRSMEALQGGGVHHIALASDDIFATAEYLTKHGIALLDVPDNYYEDLPARFELDDAQLERMRRLGVLYDRNEEGEFFHFYTQMFVDRFFFEIVQRRDGYAGFGASNAPVRMSAQARRS
;
A
#
# COMPACT_ATOMS: atom_id res chain seq x y z
N MET A 1 13.65 -15.24 -9.59
CA MET A 1 14.30 -15.91 -8.43
C MET A 1 13.26 -16.71 -7.64
N ARG A 2 13.65 -17.61 -6.73
CA ARG A 2 12.69 -18.26 -5.81
C ARG A 2 12.18 -17.25 -4.79
N ARG A 3 10.91 -17.36 -4.40
CA ARG A 3 10.22 -16.46 -3.46
C ARG A 3 9.80 -17.23 -2.21
N ALA A 4 10.18 -16.72 -1.06
CA ALA A 4 9.87 -17.31 0.24
C ALA A 4 9.22 -16.28 1.17
N ILE A 5 8.64 -16.77 2.26
CA ILE A 5 8.03 -15.95 3.29
C ILE A 5 8.10 -16.65 4.64
N ALA A 6 8.45 -15.91 5.69
CA ALA A 6 8.39 -16.41 7.04
C ALA A 6 6.94 -16.55 7.52
N THR A 7 6.61 -17.65 8.19
CA THR A 7 5.25 -17.86 8.73
C THR A 7 4.86 -16.81 9.77
N VAL A 8 5.82 -16.09 10.34
CA VAL A 8 5.55 -14.98 11.26
C VAL A 8 4.85 -13.78 10.59
N CYS A 9 4.96 -13.64 9.26
CA CYS A 9 4.34 -12.56 8.50
C CYS A 9 2.81 -12.66 8.43
N ILE A 10 2.26 -13.86 8.66
CA ILE A 10 0.86 -14.19 8.38
C ILE A 10 0.16 -14.61 9.68
N SER A 11 -1.11 -14.23 9.83
CA SER A 11 -1.98 -14.64 10.95
C SER A 11 -2.57 -16.06 10.76
N GLY A 12 -3.14 -16.62 11.84
CA GLY A 12 -3.80 -17.93 11.83
C GLY A 12 -2.93 -19.08 12.33
N THR A 13 -3.45 -20.30 12.26
CA THR A 13 -2.70 -21.54 12.56
C THR A 13 -1.62 -21.81 11.51
N LEU A 14 -0.59 -22.58 11.84
CA LEU A 14 0.48 -22.92 10.89
C LEU A 14 -0.09 -23.54 9.61
N GLU A 15 -1.09 -24.40 9.76
CA GLU A 15 -1.85 -25.05 8.70
C GLU A 15 -2.52 -24.04 7.74
N GLU A 16 -3.23 -23.06 8.28
CA GLU A 16 -3.90 -22.01 7.51
C GLU A 16 -2.89 -21.08 6.81
N LYS A 17 -1.79 -20.77 7.49
CA LYS A 17 -0.68 -19.99 6.92
C LYS A 17 -0.10 -20.70 5.70
N LEU A 18 0.28 -21.97 5.83
CA LEU A 18 0.85 -22.76 4.74
C LEU A 18 -0.10 -22.83 3.52
N GLU A 19 -1.40 -23.06 3.76
CA GLU A 19 -2.38 -23.05 2.66
C GLU A 19 -2.51 -21.69 1.98
N SER A 20 -2.49 -20.60 2.75
CA SER A 20 -2.56 -19.25 2.20
C SER A 20 -1.32 -18.93 1.36
N ILE A 21 -0.13 -19.27 1.88
CA ILE A 21 1.18 -19.09 1.23
C ILE A 21 1.24 -19.86 -0.09
N ALA A 22 0.82 -21.12 -0.10
CA ALA A 22 0.76 -21.92 -1.32
C ALA A 22 -0.22 -21.36 -2.36
N ARG A 23 -1.40 -20.92 -1.93
CA ARG A 23 -2.40 -20.30 -2.83
C ARG A 23 -1.89 -19.01 -3.48
N ALA A 24 -1.09 -18.23 -2.74
CA ALA A 24 -0.44 -17.03 -3.26
C ALA A 24 0.77 -17.31 -4.16
N ARG A 25 1.18 -18.58 -4.30
CA ARG A 25 2.25 -19.07 -5.20
C ARG A 25 3.68 -18.79 -4.74
N PHE A 26 3.92 -18.71 -3.44
CA PHE A 26 5.29 -18.77 -2.91
C PHE A 26 5.92 -20.14 -3.18
N ASP A 27 7.25 -20.18 -3.31
CA ASP A 27 8.02 -21.41 -3.56
C ASP A 27 8.46 -22.11 -2.26
N ALA A 28 8.54 -21.36 -1.15
CA ALA A 28 8.98 -21.86 0.14
C ALA A 28 8.52 -21.03 1.32
N VAL A 29 8.72 -21.59 2.51
CA VAL A 29 8.49 -20.94 3.79
C VAL A 29 9.72 -20.97 4.68
N GLU A 30 9.81 -19.97 5.54
CA GLU A 30 10.61 -20.00 6.75
C GLU A 30 9.70 -20.37 7.92
N ILE A 31 9.97 -21.49 8.59
CA ILE A 31 9.15 -21.92 9.73
C ILE A 31 9.61 -21.16 10.97
N PHE A 32 8.73 -20.29 11.46
CA PHE A 32 8.93 -19.63 12.74
C PHE A 32 8.67 -20.62 13.89
N GLU A 33 9.62 -20.70 14.82
CA GLU A 33 9.63 -21.68 15.91
C GLU A 33 8.33 -21.71 16.71
N ASN A 34 7.76 -20.54 17.03
CA ASN A 34 6.53 -20.48 17.81
C ASN A 34 5.34 -21.10 17.04
N ASP A 35 5.25 -20.91 15.72
CA ASP A 35 4.18 -21.51 14.93
C ASP A 35 4.26 -23.04 14.96
N LEU A 36 5.48 -23.60 14.94
CA LEU A 36 5.70 -25.04 15.07
C LEU A 36 5.36 -25.53 16.48
N ILE A 37 5.78 -24.82 17.54
CA ILE A 37 5.49 -25.18 18.93
C ILE A 37 3.97 -25.19 19.21
N TYR A 38 3.22 -24.28 18.59
CA TYR A 38 1.76 -24.18 18.76
C TYR A 38 0.98 -25.13 17.85
N SER A 39 1.62 -25.69 16.82
CA SER A 39 0.97 -26.65 15.94
C SER A 39 0.71 -27.97 16.66
N ARG A 40 -0.36 -28.64 16.26
CA ARG A 40 -0.66 -30.01 16.70
C ARG A 40 0.08 -31.06 15.87
N LEU A 41 0.64 -30.66 14.73
CA LEU A 41 1.34 -31.52 13.81
C LEU A 41 2.80 -31.66 14.22
N SER A 42 3.33 -32.87 14.08
CA SER A 42 4.76 -33.14 14.23
C SER A 42 5.57 -32.48 13.11
N PRO A 43 6.89 -32.28 13.29
CA PRO A 43 7.75 -31.76 12.24
C PRO A 43 7.67 -32.55 10.92
N ARG A 44 7.52 -33.88 10.98
CA ARG A 44 7.35 -34.74 9.80
C ARG A 44 6.01 -34.51 9.08
N GLU A 45 4.94 -34.31 9.84
CA GLU A 45 3.62 -33.99 9.27
C GLU A 45 3.61 -32.59 8.64
N ILE A 46 4.30 -31.62 9.25
CA ILE A 46 4.49 -30.30 8.64
C ILE A 46 5.30 -30.41 7.34
N ARG A 47 6.38 -31.19 7.32
CA ARG A 47 7.14 -31.48 6.10
C ARG A 47 6.26 -32.06 5.00
N GLN A 48 5.43 -33.04 5.34
CA GLN A 48 4.50 -33.66 4.39
C GLN A 48 3.46 -32.65 3.89
N ARG A 49 2.88 -31.84 4.79
CA ARG A 49 1.93 -30.79 4.45
C ARG A 49 2.52 -29.77 3.47
N CYS A 50 3.76 -29.32 3.70
CA CYS A 50 4.45 -28.43 2.77
C CYS A 50 4.67 -29.11 1.42
N ALA A 51 5.10 -30.38 1.39
CA ALA A 51 5.25 -31.12 0.14
C ALA A 51 3.94 -31.28 -0.64
N ASP A 52 2.83 -31.59 0.05
CA ASP A 52 1.49 -31.70 -0.56
C ASP A 52 1.02 -30.36 -1.16
N LEU A 53 1.44 -29.24 -0.56
CA LEU A 53 1.16 -27.88 -1.03
C LEU A 53 2.16 -27.37 -2.07
N GLY A 54 3.22 -28.14 -2.38
CA GLY A 54 4.29 -27.73 -3.29
C GLY A 54 5.25 -26.68 -2.72
N LEU A 55 5.31 -26.55 -1.39
CA LEU A 55 6.18 -25.60 -0.69
C LEU A 55 7.48 -26.25 -0.22
N GLY A 56 8.61 -25.60 -0.47
CA GLY A 56 9.87 -25.88 0.22
C GLY A 56 9.86 -25.36 1.67
N ILE A 57 10.72 -25.92 2.52
CA ILE A 57 11.03 -25.37 3.84
C ILE A 57 12.50 -24.95 3.78
N ASP A 58 12.74 -23.67 3.53
CA ASP A 58 14.09 -23.18 3.24
C ASP A 58 14.87 -22.79 4.52
N LEU A 59 14.16 -22.42 5.59
CA LEU A 59 14.75 -21.93 6.85
C LEU A 59 13.89 -22.34 8.07
N TYR A 60 14.54 -22.65 9.19
CA TYR A 60 13.92 -22.71 10.53
C TYR A 60 14.51 -21.59 11.39
N GLN A 61 13.66 -20.85 12.09
CA GLN A 61 14.10 -19.65 12.79
C GLN A 61 13.20 -19.28 13.98
N PRO A 62 13.69 -18.49 14.96
CA PRO A 62 15.08 -18.08 15.16
C PRO A 62 15.78 -18.96 16.21
N PHE A 63 17.10 -19.01 16.19
CA PHE A 63 17.92 -19.46 17.31
C PHE A 63 18.62 -18.26 17.95
N ARG A 64 18.45 -18.06 19.26
CA ARG A 64 18.97 -16.90 19.99
C ARG A 64 20.07 -17.25 20.98
N ASP A 65 20.84 -16.23 21.34
CA ASP A 65 21.80 -16.21 22.46
C ASP A 65 22.92 -17.26 22.33
N MET A 66 23.49 -17.45 21.13
CA MET A 66 24.53 -18.45 20.89
C MET A 66 25.95 -17.92 21.16
N ASP A 67 26.25 -16.75 20.60
CA ASP A 67 27.56 -16.12 20.51
C ASP A 67 27.88 -15.27 21.75
N GLY A 68 29.19 -15.15 22.06
CA GLY A 68 29.71 -14.27 23.11
C GLY A 68 29.27 -14.68 24.51
N VAL A 69 29.20 -15.98 24.81
CA VAL A 69 28.80 -16.48 26.14
C VAL A 69 29.94 -17.23 26.84
N ASP A 70 29.87 -17.39 28.16
CA ASP A 70 30.82 -18.23 28.90
C ASP A 70 30.76 -19.72 28.48
N ASP A 71 31.82 -20.48 28.72
CA ASP A 71 31.94 -21.90 28.32
C ASP A 71 30.79 -22.77 28.81
N ALA A 72 30.31 -22.53 30.05
CA ALA A 72 29.24 -23.32 30.63
C ALA A 72 27.90 -23.05 29.92
N ARG A 73 27.63 -21.80 29.57
CA ARG A 73 26.47 -21.39 28.77
C ARG A 73 26.60 -21.88 27.33
N PHE A 74 27.77 -21.75 26.73
CA PHE A 74 28.06 -22.22 25.37
C PHE A 74 27.75 -23.71 25.23
N LYS A 75 28.23 -24.54 26.16
CA LYS A 75 27.94 -25.98 26.17
C LYS A 75 26.43 -26.27 26.20
N ARG A 76 25.68 -25.58 27.05
CA ARG A 76 24.20 -25.74 27.12
C ARG A 76 23.50 -25.26 25.85
N ASN A 77 23.99 -24.18 25.24
CA ASN A 77 23.47 -23.67 23.98
C ASN A 77 23.75 -24.62 22.83
N LEU A 78 24.93 -25.23 22.77
CA LEU A 78 25.29 -26.23 21.78
C LEU A 78 24.43 -27.49 21.91
N ASP A 79 24.14 -27.94 23.14
CA ASP A 79 23.18 -29.03 23.38
C ASP A 79 21.76 -28.67 22.91
N ARG A 80 21.34 -27.41 23.12
CA ARG A 80 20.06 -26.89 22.60
C ARG A 80 20.05 -26.84 21.08
N ALA A 81 21.13 -26.39 20.45
CA ALA A 81 21.30 -26.35 18.99
C ALA A 81 21.20 -27.75 18.38
N GLN A 82 21.88 -28.75 18.96
CA GLN A 82 21.79 -30.14 18.49
C GLN A 82 20.37 -30.69 18.50
N ARG A 83 19.59 -30.40 19.56
CA ARG A 83 18.15 -30.77 19.58
C ARG A 83 17.34 -30.07 18.48
N LYS A 84 17.68 -28.83 18.14
CA LYS A 84 17.07 -28.13 17.01
C LYS A 84 17.49 -28.72 15.68
N PHE A 85 18.74 -29.14 15.53
CA PHE A 85 19.20 -29.83 14.34
C PHE A 85 18.48 -31.15 14.11
N ASP A 86 18.28 -31.96 15.16
CA ASP A 86 17.51 -33.20 15.06
C ASP A 86 16.06 -32.94 14.61
N LEU A 87 15.41 -31.90 15.17
CA LEU A 87 14.08 -31.44 14.74
C LEU A 87 14.08 -30.96 13.28
N MET A 88 15.08 -30.19 12.86
CA MET A 88 15.19 -29.68 11.50
C MET A 88 15.36 -30.80 10.47
N VAL A 89 16.06 -31.88 10.80
CA VAL A 89 16.17 -33.07 9.95
C VAL A 89 14.78 -33.69 9.71
N GLU A 90 13.95 -33.77 10.75
CA GLU A 90 12.57 -34.25 10.62
C GLU A 90 11.70 -33.30 9.80
N LEU A 91 11.80 -31.99 10.08
CA LEU A 91 11.11 -30.93 9.37
C LEU A 91 11.55 -30.82 7.90
N GLY A 92 12.77 -31.23 7.58
CA GLY A 92 13.38 -31.03 6.28
C GLY A 92 13.88 -29.61 6.03
N ALA A 93 14.14 -28.83 7.07
CA ALA A 93 14.67 -27.47 6.96
C ALA A 93 16.22 -27.49 6.90
N PRO A 94 16.86 -27.07 5.80
CA PRO A 94 18.31 -27.23 5.61
C PRO A 94 19.15 -26.17 6.33
N MET A 95 18.52 -25.12 6.85
CA MET A 95 19.20 -23.94 7.38
C MET A 95 18.56 -23.45 8.67
N LEU A 96 19.40 -23.11 9.65
CA LEU A 96 19.00 -22.45 10.89
C LEU A 96 19.46 -21.00 10.88
N LEU A 97 18.53 -20.08 11.15
CA LEU A 97 18.90 -18.69 11.41
C LEU A 97 19.33 -18.53 12.88
N VAL A 98 20.51 -17.95 13.08
CA VAL A 98 21.04 -17.60 14.39
C VAL A 98 21.15 -16.08 14.48
N CYS A 99 20.34 -15.47 15.33
CA CYS A 99 20.41 -14.03 15.57
C CYS A 99 21.56 -13.70 16.53
N SER A 100 22.20 -12.55 16.33
CA SER A 100 23.20 -12.02 17.26
C SER A 100 22.68 -11.87 18.69
N ASN A 101 23.55 -12.07 19.66
CA ASN A 101 23.19 -12.06 21.07
C ASN A 101 22.76 -10.65 21.54
N VAL A 102 21.65 -10.59 22.29
CA VAL A 102 21.05 -9.35 22.82
C VAL A 102 21.22 -9.22 24.33
N GLN A 103 21.78 -10.23 25.00
CA GLN A 103 21.88 -10.25 26.45
C GLN A 103 22.93 -9.25 26.95
N PRO A 104 22.67 -8.50 28.05
CA PRO A 104 23.62 -7.53 28.59
C PRO A 104 24.95 -8.13 29.09
N ASN A 105 24.98 -9.42 29.39
CA ASN A 105 26.16 -10.13 29.86
C ASN A 105 26.94 -10.84 28.74
N THR A 106 26.67 -10.50 27.48
CA THR A 106 27.44 -11.00 26.33
C THR A 106 28.87 -10.49 26.42
N ILE A 107 29.84 -11.37 26.21
CA ILE A 107 31.27 -11.09 26.21
C ILE A 107 31.61 -10.41 24.87
N CYS A 108 32.25 -9.24 24.92
CA CYS A 108 32.70 -8.51 23.73
C CYS A 108 34.07 -9.02 23.26
N ASP A 109 34.08 -10.20 22.65
CA ASP A 109 35.28 -10.83 22.08
C ASP A 109 34.95 -11.54 20.77
N ASP A 110 35.39 -10.97 19.66
CA ASP A 110 35.14 -11.50 18.31
C ASP A 110 35.75 -12.88 18.09
N GLU A 111 36.92 -13.19 18.67
CA GLU A 111 37.57 -14.49 18.51
C GLU A 111 36.77 -15.58 19.25
N LEU A 112 36.25 -15.23 20.42
CA LEU A 112 35.32 -16.08 21.15
C LEU A 112 34.04 -16.30 20.34
N MET A 113 33.41 -15.24 19.81
CA MET A 113 32.19 -15.37 19.00
C MET A 113 32.42 -16.23 17.75
N ALA A 114 33.54 -16.00 17.05
CA ALA A 114 33.91 -16.75 15.85
C ALA A 114 34.13 -18.24 16.17
N SER A 115 34.88 -18.57 17.22
CA SER A 115 35.11 -19.96 17.62
C SER A 115 33.83 -20.67 18.07
N GLN A 116 32.92 -19.97 18.75
CA GLN A 116 31.62 -20.49 19.17
C GLN A 116 30.70 -20.79 17.98
N LEU A 117 30.63 -19.87 17.00
CA LEU A 117 29.87 -20.09 15.77
C LEU A 117 30.49 -21.16 14.88
N HIS A 118 31.82 -21.26 14.82
CA HIS A 118 32.53 -22.36 14.13
C HIS A 118 32.13 -23.72 14.71
N ALA A 119 32.25 -23.90 16.03
CA ALA A 119 31.90 -25.16 16.69
C ALA A 119 30.40 -25.52 16.54
N MET A 120 29.51 -24.52 16.48
CA MET A 120 28.10 -24.75 16.13
C MET A 120 27.95 -25.26 14.69
N ALA A 121 28.68 -24.66 13.75
CA ALA A 121 28.62 -25.00 12.34
C ALA A 121 29.21 -26.40 12.05
N GLU A 122 30.23 -26.84 12.80
CA GLU A 122 30.72 -28.23 12.77
C GLU A 122 29.58 -29.21 13.11
N LYS A 123 28.83 -28.93 14.20
CA LYS A 123 27.70 -29.77 14.62
C LYS A 123 26.53 -29.74 13.64
N ALA A 124 26.32 -28.63 12.95
CA ALA A 124 25.34 -28.54 11.87
C ALA A 124 25.77 -29.37 10.65
N ALA A 125 27.06 -29.32 10.29
CA ALA A 125 27.62 -30.03 9.14
C ALA A 125 27.55 -31.55 9.29
N GLU A 126 27.69 -32.09 10.51
CA GLU A 126 27.47 -33.53 10.81
C GLU A 126 26.10 -34.03 10.33
N ARG A 127 25.11 -33.14 10.20
CA ARG A 127 23.74 -33.43 9.74
C ARG A 127 23.42 -32.83 8.36
N GLY A 128 24.42 -32.28 7.67
CA GLY A 128 24.24 -31.60 6.38
C GLY A 128 23.47 -30.28 6.47
N LEU A 129 23.37 -29.67 7.65
CA LEU A 129 22.66 -28.41 7.88
C LEU A 129 23.61 -27.21 7.78
N ARG A 130 23.04 -26.02 7.57
CA ARG A 130 23.78 -24.76 7.49
C ARG A 130 23.30 -23.75 8.54
N ILE A 131 24.20 -22.86 8.95
CA ILE A 131 23.92 -21.78 9.88
C ILE A 131 24.00 -20.44 9.14
N ALA A 132 22.93 -19.66 9.17
CA ALA A 132 22.91 -18.28 8.69
C ALA A 132 22.91 -17.34 9.90
N TYR A 133 24.00 -16.60 10.10
CA TYR A 133 24.16 -15.66 11.20
C TYR A 133 23.62 -14.28 10.81
N GLU A 134 22.72 -13.75 11.62
CA GLU A 134 22.01 -12.49 11.38
C GLU A 134 22.38 -11.46 12.45
N ALA A 135 22.79 -10.26 12.03
CA ALA A 135 22.98 -9.13 12.95
C ALA A 135 21.64 -8.43 13.22
N LEU A 136 21.10 -8.60 14.42
CA LEU A 136 19.95 -7.81 14.86
C LEU A 136 20.38 -6.35 15.05
N ALA A 137 19.57 -5.39 14.61
CA ALA A 137 19.86 -3.96 14.79
C ALA A 137 20.01 -3.52 16.26
N TRP A 138 19.52 -4.34 17.21
CA TRP A 138 19.66 -4.17 18.65
C TRP A 138 20.53 -5.26 19.31
N GLY A 139 21.33 -6.00 18.54
CA GLY A 139 22.34 -6.90 19.06
C GLY A 139 23.28 -6.15 20.02
N HIS A 140 23.66 -6.80 21.12
CA HIS A 140 24.38 -6.11 22.20
C HIS A 140 25.76 -5.64 21.74
N HIS A 141 26.50 -6.51 21.04
CA HIS A 141 27.78 -6.18 20.41
C HIS A 141 27.71 -6.22 18.88
N VAL A 142 27.08 -7.25 18.30
CA VAL A 142 26.98 -7.43 16.86
C VAL A 142 25.63 -6.92 16.36
N ASN A 143 25.62 -5.70 15.82
CA ASN A 143 24.40 -5.03 15.34
C ASN A 143 24.52 -4.32 13.99
N ARG A 144 25.54 -4.67 13.23
CA ARG A 144 25.75 -4.26 11.84
C ARG A 144 26.15 -5.48 11.02
N TYR A 145 25.68 -5.53 9.78
CA TYR A 145 25.95 -6.69 8.91
C TYR A 145 27.44 -6.86 8.57
N GLY A 146 28.19 -5.75 8.52
CA GLY A 146 29.63 -5.80 8.31
C GLY A 146 30.37 -6.51 9.45
N HIS A 147 29.95 -6.25 10.70
CA HIS A 147 30.56 -6.90 11.88
C HIS A 147 30.18 -8.38 11.97
N SER A 148 28.94 -8.76 11.63
CA SER A 148 28.59 -10.18 11.55
C SER A 148 29.39 -10.89 10.45
N TRP A 149 29.62 -10.24 9.31
CA TRP A 149 30.50 -10.76 8.27
C TRP A 149 31.94 -10.94 8.76
N ASP A 150 32.52 -9.97 9.46
CA ASP A 150 33.87 -10.10 10.03
C ASP A 150 33.99 -11.32 10.94
N ILE A 151 32.97 -11.57 11.79
CA ILE A 151 32.93 -12.76 12.66
C ILE A 151 32.80 -14.04 11.85
N VAL A 152 31.89 -14.11 10.86
CA VAL A 152 31.73 -15.31 10.00
C VAL A 152 32.99 -15.59 9.19
N LYS A 153 33.66 -14.54 8.70
CA LYS A 153 34.94 -14.64 7.99
C LYS A 153 36.04 -15.16 8.91
N LYS A 154 36.13 -14.69 10.15
CA LYS A 154 37.07 -15.22 11.16
C LYS A 154 36.77 -16.68 11.53
N ALA A 155 35.50 -17.04 11.64
CA ALA A 155 35.06 -18.39 11.94
C ALA A 155 35.37 -19.39 10.82
N ASP A 156 35.48 -18.93 9.56
CA ASP A 156 35.94 -19.70 8.39
C ASP A 156 35.40 -21.15 8.31
N HIS A 157 34.07 -21.31 8.30
CA HIS A 157 33.43 -22.62 8.17
C HIS A 157 32.49 -22.66 6.94
N PRO A 158 32.53 -23.71 6.09
CA PRO A 158 31.71 -23.78 4.87
C PRO A 158 30.20 -23.93 5.13
N HIS A 159 29.80 -24.40 6.33
CA HIS A 159 28.40 -24.44 6.77
C HIS A 159 27.97 -23.22 7.60
N LEU A 160 28.77 -22.16 7.63
CA LEU A 160 28.46 -20.89 8.28
C LEU A 160 28.51 -19.74 7.27
N GLY A 161 27.42 -18.99 7.18
CA GLY A 161 27.26 -17.84 6.31
C GLY A 161 26.41 -16.77 6.98
N ILE A 162 26.06 -15.73 6.21
CA ILE A 162 25.32 -14.56 6.67
C ILE A 162 23.86 -14.64 6.21
N CYS A 163 22.94 -14.25 7.11
CA CYS A 163 21.59 -13.81 6.74
C CYS A 163 21.59 -12.28 6.66
N LEU A 164 21.18 -11.73 5.51
CA LEU A 164 20.97 -10.30 5.36
C LEU A 164 19.49 -9.97 5.60
N ASP A 165 19.18 -9.11 6.57
CA ASP A 165 17.85 -8.56 6.79
C ASP A 165 17.84 -7.08 6.42
N SER A 166 17.00 -6.69 5.45
CA SER A 166 16.98 -5.33 4.94
C SER A 166 16.54 -4.31 5.99
N PHE A 167 15.66 -4.68 6.92
CA PHE A 167 15.24 -3.77 7.98
C PHE A 167 16.39 -3.51 8.96
N HIS A 168 17.13 -4.54 9.38
CA HIS A 168 18.24 -4.38 10.32
C HIS A 168 19.34 -3.50 9.76
N ILE A 169 19.62 -3.61 8.47
CA ILE A 169 20.63 -2.80 7.77
C ILE A 169 20.12 -1.36 7.57
N LEU A 170 18.94 -1.18 6.97
CA LEU A 170 18.46 0.14 6.57
C LEU A 170 17.95 0.99 7.74
N SER A 171 17.40 0.39 8.80
CA SER A 171 17.00 1.12 10.02
C SER A 171 18.19 1.74 10.77
N ARG A 172 19.39 1.15 10.61
CA ARG A 172 20.65 1.64 11.19
C ARG A 172 21.38 2.65 10.31
N GLY A 173 20.89 2.86 9.09
CA GLY A 173 21.57 3.68 8.08
C GLY A 173 22.88 3.06 7.59
N ASP A 174 23.03 1.74 7.67
CA ASP A 174 24.17 1.04 7.09
C ASP A 174 24.16 1.18 5.56
N ASP A 175 25.33 1.37 4.96
CA ASP A 175 25.51 1.42 3.50
C ASP A 175 25.49 0.00 2.92
N PRO A 176 24.51 -0.38 2.07
CA PRO A 176 24.44 -1.71 1.47
C PRO A 176 25.55 -2.01 0.47
N ALA A 177 26.30 -1.00 -0.03
CA ALA A 177 27.37 -1.23 -1.01
C ALA A 177 28.47 -2.17 -0.50
N GLY A 178 28.68 -2.26 0.82
CA GLY A 178 29.62 -3.21 1.42
C GLY A 178 29.24 -4.68 1.22
N ILE A 179 27.98 -5.00 0.88
CA ILE A 179 27.53 -6.37 0.60
C ILE A 179 28.26 -6.97 -0.60
N GLU A 180 28.64 -6.16 -1.59
CA GLU A 180 29.38 -6.62 -2.78
C GLU A 180 30.76 -7.22 -2.46
N GLN A 181 31.29 -6.96 -1.27
CA GLN A 181 32.57 -7.50 -0.81
C GLN A 181 32.44 -8.88 -0.14
N ILE A 182 31.21 -9.34 0.11
CA ILE A 182 30.94 -10.64 0.71
C ILE A 182 30.87 -11.69 -0.40
N PRO A 183 31.64 -12.80 -0.32
CA PRO A 183 31.54 -13.89 -1.28
C PRO A 183 30.12 -14.43 -1.40
N ALA A 184 29.64 -14.64 -2.63
CA ALA A 184 28.30 -15.13 -2.93
C ALA A 184 27.94 -16.42 -2.18
N ASP A 185 28.90 -17.33 -2.03
CA ASP A 185 28.75 -18.60 -1.33
C ASP A 185 28.62 -18.44 0.20
N LYS A 186 28.92 -17.26 0.75
CA LYS A 186 28.71 -16.92 2.17
C LYS A 186 27.41 -16.16 2.42
N LEU A 187 26.69 -15.75 1.38
CA LEU A 187 25.35 -15.16 1.48
C LEU A 187 24.32 -16.29 1.51
N PHE A 188 23.99 -16.76 2.71
CA PHE A 188 23.15 -17.95 2.87
C PHE A 188 21.66 -17.65 2.75
N PHE A 189 21.22 -16.50 3.25
CA PHE A 189 19.81 -16.15 3.26
C PHE A 189 19.59 -14.64 3.21
N LEU A 190 18.40 -14.25 2.76
CA LEU A 190 17.99 -12.87 2.58
C LEU A 190 16.55 -12.71 3.05
N GLN A 191 16.34 -11.80 3.98
CA GLN A 191 15.03 -11.41 4.50
C GLN A 191 14.77 -9.95 4.16
N LEU A 192 13.62 -9.72 3.55
CA LEU A 192 13.16 -8.43 3.08
C LEU A 192 12.02 -7.95 3.95
N ALA A 193 12.21 -6.74 4.45
CA ALA A 193 11.25 -5.98 5.22
C ALA A 193 11.44 -4.50 4.89
N ASP A 194 10.35 -3.87 4.46
CA ASP A 194 10.26 -2.42 4.35
C ASP A 194 9.81 -1.86 5.70
N ALA A 195 9.92 -0.55 5.87
CA ALA A 195 9.32 0.16 6.99
C ALA A 195 9.21 1.66 6.67
N PRO A 196 8.21 2.37 7.22
CA PRO A 196 8.25 3.82 7.28
C PRO A 196 9.42 4.27 8.17
N ARG A 197 10.19 5.27 7.73
CA ARG A 197 11.22 5.92 8.55
C ARG A 197 10.60 6.56 9.79
N MET A 198 11.05 6.12 10.96
CA MET A 198 10.54 6.58 12.26
C MET A 198 11.68 6.93 13.20
N VAL A 199 11.45 7.91 14.07
CA VAL A 199 12.38 8.26 15.16
C VAL A 199 11.90 7.56 16.43
N MET A 200 12.33 6.32 16.63
CA MET A 200 11.97 5.52 17.80
C MET A 200 13.00 4.42 18.12
N ASP A 201 12.82 3.71 19.23
CA ASP A 201 13.62 2.52 19.56
C ASP A 201 13.50 1.47 18.45
N VAL A 202 14.63 0.97 17.96
CA VAL A 202 14.68 0.09 16.78
C VAL A 202 14.03 -1.27 17.01
N LEU A 203 14.04 -1.78 18.26
CA LEU A 203 13.35 -3.03 18.59
C LEU A 203 11.83 -2.83 18.54
N GLN A 204 11.31 -1.74 19.11
CA GLN A 204 9.89 -1.41 18.97
C GLN A 204 9.52 -1.16 17.50
N TRP A 205 10.37 -0.44 16.77
CA TRP A 205 10.17 -0.19 15.35
C TRP A 205 10.01 -1.49 14.56
N SER A 206 10.96 -2.41 14.74
CA SER A 206 10.99 -3.71 14.06
C SER A 206 9.80 -4.59 14.38
N ARG A 207 9.29 -4.54 15.62
CA ARG A 207 8.20 -5.43 16.08
C ARG A 207 6.82 -5.02 15.58
N HIS A 208 6.64 -3.74 15.31
CA HIS A 208 5.32 -3.15 15.12
C HIS A 208 5.10 -2.57 13.71
N TYR A 209 6.16 -2.12 13.03
CA TYR A 209 6.02 -1.32 11.80
C TYR A 209 6.83 -1.82 10.60
N ARG A 210 7.38 -3.05 10.63
CA ARG A 210 7.84 -3.69 9.39
C ARG A 210 6.63 -3.83 8.45
N CYS A 211 6.81 -3.65 7.16
CA CYS A 211 5.77 -3.83 6.14
C CYS A 211 6.37 -4.45 4.86
N PHE A 212 5.52 -4.79 3.90
CA PHE A 212 5.97 -5.40 2.65
C PHE A 212 6.66 -4.36 1.75
N PRO A 213 7.61 -4.78 0.88
CA PRO A 213 8.24 -3.90 -0.10
C PRO A 213 7.27 -2.99 -0.85
N GLY A 214 7.51 -1.68 -0.78
CA GLY A 214 6.70 -0.65 -1.43
C GLY A 214 5.61 -0.04 -0.54
N GLN A 215 5.33 -0.63 0.63
CA GLN A 215 4.44 -0.05 1.64
C GLN A 215 5.17 0.92 2.59
N GLY A 216 6.50 0.82 2.68
CA GLY A 216 7.32 1.69 3.52
C GLY A 216 8.10 2.72 2.72
N THR A 217 9.20 3.20 3.30
CA THR A 217 10.05 4.24 2.71
C THR A 217 11.54 3.86 2.67
N PHE A 218 11.87 2.59 2.88
CA PHE A 218 13.24 2.10 2.71
C PHE A 218 13.62 1.95 1.24
N ASP A 219 14.90 2.19 0.92
CA ASP A 219 15.44 1.95 -0.42
C ASP A 219 15.79 0.47 -0.61
N LEU A 220 14.76 -0.36 -0.70
CA LEU A 220 14.94 -1.79 -0.95
C LEU A 220 15.45 -2.08 -2.37
N VAL A 221 15.21 -1.18 -3.32
CA VAL A 221 15.67 -1.35 -4.70
C VAL A 221 17.20 -1.22 -4.77
N GLY A 222 17.75 -0.17 -4.15
CA GLY A 222 19.20 0.01 -4.01
C GLY A 222 19.84 -1.08 -3.16
N PHE A 223 19.22 -1.48 -2.05
CA PHE A 223 19.68 -2.62 -1.25
C PHE A 223 19.80 -3.90 -2.08
N MET A 224 18.75 -4.23 -2.84
CA MET A 224 18.73 -5.44 -3.66
C MET A 224 19.69 -5.38 -4.84
N GLU A 225 19.94 -4.21 -5.43
CA GLU A 225 20.98 -4.03 -6.44
C GLU A 225 22.33 -4.57 -5.95
N HIS A 226 22.75 -4.17 -4.74
CA HIS A 226 24.01 -4.61 -4.15
C HIS A 226 24.02 -6.10 -3.80
N VAL A 227 22.90 -6.65 -3.30
CA VAL A 227 22.76 -8.09 -3.04
C VAL A 227 22.89 -8.91 -4.32
N LEU A 228 22.30 -8.47 -5.43
CA LEU A 228 22.38 -9.15 -6.72
C LEU A 228 23.78 -9.03 -7.34
N LYS A 229 24.42 -7.86 -7.24
CA LYS A 229 25.81 -7.65 -7.66
C LYS A 229 26.80 -8.53 -6.89
N ALA A 230 26.54 -8.77 -5.60
CA ALA A 230 27.30 -9.73 -4.80
C ALA A 230 27.13 -11.20 -5.25
N GLY A 231 26.16 -11.49 -6.13
CA GLY A 231 25.94 -12.82 -6.68
C GLY A 231 25.10 -13.74 -5.80
N TYR A 232 24.28 -13.19 -4.89
CA TYR A 232 23.41 -13.98 -4.01
C TYR A 232 22.54 -14.99 -4.79
N PRO A 233 22.64 -16.30 -4.50
CA PRO A 233 21.95 -17.34 -5.26
C PRO A 233 20.62 -17.79 -4.62
N GLY A 234 20.29 -17.29 -3.43
CA GLY A 234 19.18 -17.80 -2.62
C GLY A 234 17.81 -17.17 -2.94
N PRO A 235 16.77 -17.50 -2.15
CA PRO A 235 15.44 -16.95 -2.34
C PRO A 235 15.34 -15.48 -1.91
N LEU A 236 14.39 -14.76 -2.50
CA LEU A 236 13.88 -13.50 -1.95
C LEU A 236 12.84 -13.85 -0.89
N SER A 237 13.18 -13.69 0.39
CA SER A 237 12.28 -14.02 1.47
C SER A 237 11.74 -12.79 2.18
N LEU A 238 10.52 -12.86 2.68
CA LEU A 238 9.90 -11.80 3.48
C LEU A 238 9.88 -12.18 4.96
N GLU A 239 10.32 -11.28 5.84
CA GLU A 239 10.22 -11.45 7.29
C GLU A 239 9.67 -10.19 7.94
N ILE A 240 8.41 -10.19 8.34
CA ILE A 240 7.71 -9.00 8.82
C ILE A 240 7.00 -9.28 10.13
N PHE A 241 7.34 -8.47 11.14
CA PHE A 241 6.61 -8.37 12.40
C PHE A 241 5.74 -7.12 12.36
N ASN A 242 4.43 -7.32 12.26
CA ASN A 242 3.47 -6.24 12.15
C ASN A 242 2.17 -6.64 12.87
N ASP A 243 1.68 -5.77 13.76
CA ASP A 243 0.48 -6.03 14.56
C ASP A 243 -0.78 -6.09 13.68
N VAL A 244 -0.82 -5.29 12.61
CA VAL A 244 -1.90 -5.30 11.63
C VAL A 244 -1.97 -6.65 10.93
N PHE A 245 -0.83 -7.16 10.48
CA PHE A 245 -0.80 -8.42 9.72
C PHE A 245 -1.21 -9.60 10.60
N ARG A 246 -0.93 -9.53 11.91
CA ARG A 246 -1.40 -10.50 12.90
C ARG A 246 -2.90 -10.45 13.14
N ALA A 247 -3.55 -9.30 12.94
CA ALA A 247 -4.99 -9.13 13.08
C ALA A 247 -5.76 -9.28 11.75
N ALA A 248 -5.09 -9.16 10.61
CA ALA A 248 -5.69 -9.17 9.28
C ALA A 248 -5.98 -10.59 8.76
N PRO A 249 -6.94 -10.77 7.84
CA PRO A 249 -7.19 -12.05 7.17
C PRO A 249 -5.98 -12.52 6.34
N ASN A 250 -5.51 -13.75 6.62
CA ASN A 250 -4.31 -14.32 6.02
C ASN A 250 -4.25 -14.26 4.48
N ARG A 251 -5.37 -14.54 3.78
CA ARG A 251 -5.40 -14.59 2.31
C ARG A 251 -5.04 -13.27 1.67
N ARG A 252 -5.53 -12.16 2.20
CA ARG A 252 -5.24 -10.83 1.65
C ARG A 252 -3.78 -10.45 1.93
N THR A 253 -3.34 -10.59 3.18
CA THR A 253 -1.95 -10.32 3.57
C THR A 253 -0.94 -11.12 2.74
N THR A 254 -1.26 -12.38 2.42
CA THR A 254 -0.35 -13.22 1.62
C THR A 254 -0.31 -12.79 0.14
N LEU A 255 -1.44 -12.35 -0.43
CA LEU A 255 -1.46 -11.79 -1.78
C LEU A 255 -0.68 -10.48 -1.86
N ASP A 256 -0.83 -9.61 -0.86
CA ASP A 256 -0.05 -8.37 -0.76
C ASP A 256 1.44 -8.68 -0.64
N ALA A 257 1.81 -9.67 0.18
CA ALA A 257 3.17 -10.16 0.31
C ALA A 257 3.74 -10.59 -1.05
N PHE A 258 3.01 -11.42 -1.79
CA PHE A 258 3.49 -11.90 -3.09
C PHE A 258 3.61 -10.77 -4.12
N SER A 259 2.59 -9.91 -4.22
CA SER A 259 2.58 -8.75 -5.11
C SER A 259 3.68 -7.75 -4.79
N SER A 260 4.07 -7.61 -3.52
CA SER A 260 5.19 -6.76 -3.11
C SER A 260 6.55 -7.25 -3.62
N LEU A 261 6.79 -8.57 -3.64
CA LEU A 261 8.00 -9.15 -4.21
C LEU A 261 8.04 -8.99 -5.72
N LEU A 262 6.91 -9.21 -6.40
CA LEU A 262 6.79 -8.95 -7.84
C LEU A 262 7.08 -7.49 -8.17
N TYR A 263 6.56 -6.56 -7.36
CA TYR A 263 6.81 -5.14 -7.54
C TYR A 263 8.28 -4.80 -7.31
N LEU A 264 8.89 -5.32 -6.24
CA LEU A 264 10.31 -5.12 -5.96
C LEU A 264 11.18 -5.64 -7.11
N GLU A 265 10.91 -6.84 -7.63
CA GLU A 265 11.60 -7.39 -8.80
C GLU A 265 11.47 -6.48 -10.05
N GLU A 266 10.27 -5.96 -10.32
CA GLU A 266 10.04 -5.01 -11.43
C GLU A 266 10.89 -3.74 -11.26
N GLN A 267 10.90 -3.16 -10.05
CA GLN A 267 11.65 -1.93 -9.77
C GLN A 267 13.16 -2.15 -9.90
N ILE A 268 13.67 -3.27 -9.39
CA ILE A 268 15.09 -3.66 -9.54
C ILE A 268 15.43 -3.80 -11.01
N ARG A 269 14.61 -4.54 -11.77
CA ARG A 269 14.84 -4.75 -13.21
C ARG A 269 14.91 -3.42 -13.95
N THR A 270 13.95 -2.53 -13.73
CA THR A 270 13.91 -1.20 -14.36
C THR A 270 15.19 -0.40 -14.09
N ARG A 271 15.66 -0.45 -12.84
CA ARG A 271 16.88 0.23 -12.42
C ARG A 271 18.13 -0.38 -13.06
N LEU A 272 18.26 -1.71 -13.05
CA LEU A 272 19.40 -2.41 -13.64
C LEU A 272 19.43 -2.23 -15.17
N GLU A 273 18.29 -2.29 -15.85
CA GLU A 273 18.19 -2.04 -17.31
C GLU A 273 18.67 -0.62 -17.66
N ALA A 274 18.30 0.38 -16.86
CA ALA A 274 18.76 1.75 -17.06
C ALA A 274 20.28 1.89 -16.88
N GLN A 275 20.87 1.20 -15.89
CA GLN A 275 22.31 1.22 -15.64
C GLN A 275 23.11 0.38 -16.65
N ALA A 276 22.54 -0.73 -17.14
CA ALA A 276 23.15 -1.66 -18.10
C ALA A 276 23.49 -1.00 -19.45
N VAL A 277 22.86 0.14 -19.77
CA VAL A 277 23.21 0.97 -20.92
C VAL A 277 24.67 1.44 -20.85
N SER A 278 25.17 1.73 -19.65
CA SER A 278 26.51 2.28 -19.42
C SER A 278 27.46 1.34 -18.67
N ASP A 279 26.96 0.29 -18.01
CA ASP A 279 27.78 -0.64 -17.21
C ASP A 279 27.69 -2.10 -17.74
N PRO A 280 28.78 -2.61 -18.36
CA PRO A 280 28.84 -3.99 -18.84
C PRO A 280 28.66 -5.06 -17.76
N ALA A 281 29.07 -4.81 -16.52
CA ALA A 281 28.91 -5.77 -15.44
C ALA A 281 27.43 -5.92 -15.06
N THR A 282 26.71 -4.79 -14.95
CA THR A 282 25.26 -4.78 -14.74
C THR A 282 24.51 -5.40 -15.91
N ARG A 283 24.96 -5.19 -17.16
CA ARG A 283 24.38 -5.89 -18.32
C ARG A 283 24.47 -7.42 -18.19
N ALA A 284 25.65 -7.93 -17.85
CA ALA A 284 25.83 -9.37 -17.64
C ALA A 284 24.97 -9.91 -16.49
N LEU A 285 24.70 -9.10 -15.46
CA LEU A 285 23.77 -9.44 -14.37
C LEU A 285 22.33 -9.57 -14.87
N THR A 286 21.85 -8.61 -15.66
CA THR A 286 20.48 -8.65 -16.22
C THR A 286 20.25 -9.82 -17.18
N GLU A 287 21.29 -10.29 -17.86
CA GLU A 287 21.22 -11.47 -18.74
C GLU A 287 21.21 -12.81 -17.96
N ARG A 288 21.63 -12.79 -16.68
CA ARG A 288 21.71 -13.99 -15.83
C ARG A 288 20.51 -14.17 -14.89
N ILE A 289 19.87 -13.07 -14.49
CA ILE A 289 18.80 -13.09 -13.48
C ILE A 289 17.47 -12.76 -14.14
N GLU A 290 16.53 -13.70 -14.07
CA GLU A 290 15.15 -13.45 -14.44
C GLU A 290 14.40 -12.79 -13.28
N LEU A 291 14.00 -11.54 -13.52
CA LEU A 291 13.17 -10.70 -12.66
C LEU A 291 11.81 -10.47 -13.32
N PHE A 292 10.78 -10.29 -12.50
CA PHE A 292 9.43 -10.03 -12.98
C PHE A 292 9.35 -8.85 -13.97
N ASN A 293 8.68 -9.07 -15.10
CA ASN A 293 8.50 -8.11 -16.19
C ASN A 293 7.02 -7.99 -16.55
N PRO A 294 6.22 -7.25 -15.76
CA PRO A 294 4.82 -7.01 -16.06
C PRO A 294 4.65 -5.96 -17.18
N PRO A 295 3.47 -5.85 -17.80
CA PRO A 295 3.14 -4.69 -18.63
C PRO A 295 3.34 -3.39 -17.86
N ALA A 296 3.87 -2.36 -18.52
CA ALA A 296 4.15 -1.07 -17.90
C ALA A 296 2.89 -0.42 -17.28
N PRO A 297 3.06 0.40 -16.20
CA PRO A 297 1.96 1.15 -15.61
C PRO A 297 1.15 1.94 -16.64
N PRO A 298 -0.17 2.14 -16.40
CA PRO A 298 -0.98 3.00 -17.25
C PRO A 298 -0.49 4.45 -17.19
N LYS A 299 -0.53 5.17 -18.32
CA LYS A 299 -0.39 6.63 -18.29
C LYS A 299 -1.76 7.24 -18.04
N LEU A 300 -1.96 7.71 -16.83
CA LEU A 300 -3.24 8.23 -16.37
C LEU A 300 -3.41 9.69 -16.82
N ARG A 301 -4.68 10.11 -16.97
CA ARG A 301 -5.05 11.48 -17.36
C ARG A 301 -6.22 12.01 -16.52
N GLY A 302 -6.29 11.56 -15.27
CA GLY A 302 -7.40 11.80 -14.36
C GLY A 302 -8.60 10.85 -14.55
N LEU A 303 -9.78 11.33 -14.16
CA LEU A 303 -11.03 10.57 -14.14
C LEU A 303 -11.82 10.81 -15.42
N SER A 304 -12.26 9.73 -16.07
CA SER A 304 -13.25 9.75 -17.15
C SER A 304 -14.68 9.77 -16.60
N PHE A 305 -14.98 9.07 -15.50
CA PHE A 305 -16.27 9.16 -14.81
C PHE A 305 -16.20 8.61 -13.38
N ILE A 306 -17.20 8.94 -12.56
CA ILE A 306 -17.45 8.34 -11.24
C ILE A 306 -18.85 7.71 -11.27
N GLU A 307 -18.97 6.44 -10.87
CA GLU A 307 -20.24 5.72 -10.86
C GLU A 307 -20.73 5.47 -9.44
N PHE A 308 -21.99 5.83 -9.19
CA PHE A 308 -22.68 5.63 -7.94
C PHE A 308 -23.67 4.48 -8.06
N ALA A 309 -23.64 3.58 -7.08
CA ALA A 309 -24.68 2.60 -6.83
C ALA A 309 -25.78 3.26 -6.00
N VAL A 310 -27.01 3.31 -6.53
CA VAL A 310 -28.17 3.95 -5.90
C VAL A 310 -29.43 3.11 -6.10
N ASP A 311 -30.44 3.36 -5.27
CA ASP A 311 -31.82 2.94 -5.54
C ASP A 311 -32.66 4.11 -6.10
N ASP A 312 -33.95 3.89 -6.34
CA ASP A 312 -34.87 4.92 -6.83
C ASP A 312 -34.90 6.18 -5.93
N ALA A 313 -34.88 6.00 -4.61
CA ALA A 313 -35.04 7.09 -3.66
C ALA A 313 -33.75 7.92 -3.54
N SER A 314 -32.63 7.25 -3.30
CA SER A 314 -31.31 7.87 -3.20
C SER A 314 -30.82 8.42 -4.54
N GLY A 315 -31.14 7.77 -5.66
CA GLY A 315 -30.84 8.25 -7.01
C GLY A 315 -31.52 9.58 -7.31
N LYS A 316 -32.82 9.71 -6.98
CA LYS A 316 -33.55 10.99 -7.12
C LYS A 316 -32.99 12.06 -6.19
N ALA A 317 -32.68 11.71 -4.95
CA ALA A 317 -32.11 12.65 -3.98
C ALA A 317 -30.73 13.15 -4.41
N LEU A 318 -29.86 12.25 -4.86
CA LEU A 318 -28.53 12.56 -5.35
C LEU A 318 -28.60 13.37 -6.65
N GLY A 319 -29.44 12.97 -7.61
CA GLY A 319 -29.64 13.72 -8.85
C GLY A 319 -30.08 15.17 -8.60
N LYS A 320 -30.95 15.41 -7.62
CA LYS A 320 -31.33 16.78 -7.19
C LYS A 320 -30.15 17.54 -6.58
N ALA A 321 -29.34 16.89 -5.74
CA ALA A 321 -28.14 17.49 -5.17
C ALA A 321 -27.11 17.86 -6.26
N LEU A 322 -26.89 16.96 -7.23
CA LEU A 322 -26.01 17.21 -8.38
C LEU A 322 -26.47 18.41 -9.21
N GLN A 323 -27.78 18.56 -9.45
CA GLN A 323 -28.31 19.74 -10.14
C GLN A 323 -28.05 21.04 -9.37
N GLY A 324 -28.18 21.03 -8.04
CA GLY A 324 -27.83 22.17 -7.20
C GLY A 324 -26.33 22.50 -7.22
N LEU A 325 -25.48 21.48 -7.38
CA LEU A 325 -24.03 21.63 -7.61
C LEU A 325 -23.69 22.12 -9.04
N GLY A 326 -24.68 22.33 -9.91
CA GLY A 326 -24.50 22.85 -11.26
C GLY A 326 -24.42 21.80 -12.36
N PHE A 327 -24.55 20.50 -12.04
CA PHE A 327 -24.55 19.44 -13.03
C PHE A 327 -25.85 19.43 -13.85
N ASP A 328 -25.70 19.19 -15.15
CA ASP A 328 -26.79 18.94 -16.06
C ASP A 328 -27.06 17.44 -16.17
N HIS A 329 -28.34 17.06 -16.08
CA HIS A 329 -28.78 15.74 -16.55
C HIS A 329 -28.63 15.71 -18.07
N SER A 330 -27.59 15.02 -18.51
CA SER A 330 -27.01 15.11 -19.86
C SER A 330 -27.26 13.87 -20.69
N GLY A 331 -27.68 12.77 -20.08
CA GLY A 331 -28.14 11.59 -20.82
C GLY A 331 -28.78 10.53 -19.94
N THR A 332 -29.54 9.66 -20.60
CA THR A 332 -30.13 8.44 -20.01
C THR A 332 -29.62 7.24 -20.79
N HIS A 333 -29.23 6.17 -20.10
CA HIS A 333 -28.71 4.97 -20.75
C HIS A 333 -29.77 4.35 -21.66
N ARG A 334 -29.36 3.79 -22.80
CA ARG A 334 -30.28 3.32 -23.85
C ARG A 334 -31.18 2.17 -23.39
N THR A 335 -30.66 1.31 -22.52
CA THR A 335 -31.27 0.02 -22.14
C THR A 335 -31.38 -0.22 -20.64
N LYS A 336 -30.67 0.56 -19.81
CA LYS A 336 -30.51 0.31 -18.37
C LYS A 336 -31.05 1.51 -17.59
N ASN A 337 -31.38 1.29 -16.33
CA ASN A 337 -31.78 2.35 -15.40
C ASN A 337 -30.54 3.09 -14.87
N VAL A 338 -29.91 3.85 -15.75
CA VAL A 338 -28.65 4.56 -15.48
C VAL A 338 -28.74 5.97 -16.05
N GLU A 339 -28.42 6.97 -15.22
CA GLU A 339 -28.49 8.40 -15.58
C GLU A 339 -27.11 9.04 -15.57
N LEU A 340 -26.85 9.93 -16.54
CA LEU A 340 -25.59 10.66 -16.69
C LEU A 340 -25.76 12.14 -16.31
N TYR A 341 -24.90 12.60 -15.41
CA TYR A 341 -24.79 13.99 -14.99
C TYR A 341 -23.42 14.56 -15.38
N GLN A 342 -23.40 15.74 -16.00
CA GLN A 342 -22.17 16.36 -16.49
C GLN A 342 -22.04 17.83 -16.06
N GLN A 343 -20.81 18.25 -15.80
CA GLN A 343 -20.41 19.65 -15.59
C GLN A 343 -18.94 19.81 -15.97
N GLY A 344 -18.65 20.61 -16.99
CA GLY A 344 -17.31 20.64 -17.61
C GLY A 344 -16.92 19.23 -18.07
N ASP A 345 -15.73 18.78 -17.68
CA ASP A 345 -15.25 17.42 -17.98
C ASP A 345 -15.67 16.37 -16.92
N VAL A 346 -16.35 16.79 -15.85
CA VAL A 346 -16.79 15.89 -14.79
C VAL A 346 -18.03 15.11 -15.24
N ARG A 347 -17.96 13.78 -15.17
CA ARG A 347 -19.07 12.87 -15.47
C ARG A 347 -19.40 12.01 -14.25
N LEU A 348 -20.64 12.09 -13.81
CA LEU A 348 -21.16 11.33 -12.69
C LEU A 348 -22.30 10.44 -13.20
N VAL A 349 -22.19 9.14 -12.97
CA VAL A 349 -23.14 8.12 -13.42
C VAL A 349 -23.93 7.63 -12.21
N LEU A 350 -25.26 7.71 -12.26
CA LEU A 350 -26.14 7.15 -11.24
C LEU A 350 -26.71 5.83 -11.74
N ASN A 351 -26.24 4.72 -11.17
CA ASN A 351 -26.64 3.39 -11.58
C ASN A 351 -27.64 2.78 -10.59
N ASN A 352 -28.87 2.57 -11.08
CA ASN A 352 -29.99 1.95 -10.39
C ASN A 352 -30.51 0.73 -11.17
N GLU A 353 -29.64 0.08 -11.93
CA GLU A 353 -29.99 -1.09 -12.75
C GLU A 353 -30.18 -2.33 -11.85
N PRO A 354 -31.37 -2.94 -11.78
CA PRO A 354 -31.62 -4.10 -10.94
C PRO A 354 -30.84 -5.34 -11.40
N GLY A 355 -30.42 -6.19 -10.45
CA GLY A 355 -29.70 -7.44 -10.76
C GLY A 355 -28.33 -7.22 -11.42
N SER A 356 -27.76 -6.03 -11.24
CA SER A 356 -26.42 -5.63 -11.67
C SER A 356 -25.43 -5.63 -10.50
N PHE A 357 -24.14 -5.46 -10.82
CA PHE A 357 -23.10 -5.23 -9.81
C PHE A 357 -23.42 -4.03 -8.92
N ALA A 358 -23.87 -2.91 -9.50
CA ALA A 358 -24.21 -1.70 -8.75
C ALA A 358 -25.37 -1.95 -7.78
N SER A 359 -26.38 -2.71 -8.20
CA SER A 359 -27.48 -3.11 -7.31
C SER A 359 -26.98 -3.96 -6.14
N ASP A 360 -26.15 -4.97 -6.39
CA ASP A 360 -25.56 -5.80 -5.32
C ASP A 360 -24.65 -4.97 -4.37
N TYR A 361 -23.93 -4.00 -4.92
CA TYR A 361 -23.09 -3.08 -4.16
C TYR A 361 -23.94 -2.18 -3.27
N PHE A 362 -25.02 -1.61 -3.80
CA PHE A 362 -26.00 -0.83 -3.05
C PHE A 362 -26.66 -1.64 -1.94
N GLN A 363 -27.08 -2.88 -2.18
CA GLN A 363 -27.73 -3.70 -1.15
C GLN A 363 -26.81 -3.97 0.05
N ARG A 364 -25.50 -4.06 -0.18
CA ARG A 364 -24.51 -4.24 0.89
C ARG A 364 -24.14 -2.92 1.57
N ARG A 365 -24.00 -1.84 0.80
CA ARG A 365 -23.32 -0.61 1.26
C ARG A 365 -24.17 0.65 1.23
N GLY A 366 -25.41 0.59 0.79
CA GLY A 366 -26.25 1.76 0.53
C GLY A 366 -25.70 2.67 -0.59
N PRO A 367 -26.19 3.93 -0.68
CA PRO A 367 -25.77 4.89 -1.70
C PRO A 367 -24.26 5.14 -1.65
N SER A 368 -23.51 4.72 -2.67
CA SER A 368 -22.04 4.73 -2.59
C SER A 368 -21.39 4.79 -3.96
N ILE A 369 -20.13 5.23 -4.02
CA ILE A 369 -19.33 5.12 -5.24
C ILE A 369 -18.98 3.63 -5.40
N CYS A 370 -19.41 3.03 -6.50
CA CYS A 370 -19.19 1.61 -6.79
C CYS A 370 -18.16 1.38 -7.89
N ALA A 371 -17.87 2.40 -8.71
CA ALA A 371 -16.83 2.32 -9.72
C ALA A 371 -16.19 3.67 -10.06
N LEU A 372 -14.95 3.60 -10.54
CA LEU A 372 -14.19 4.73 -11.06
C LEU A 372 -13.75 4.42 -12.49
N GLY A 373 -13.99 5.35 -13.41
CA GLY A 373 -13.43 5.33 -14.75
C GLY A 373 -12.16 6.15 -14.79
N LEU A 374 -11.01 5.51 -14.96
CA LEU A 374 -9.71 6.17 -15.09
C LEU A 374 -9.38 6.37 -16.57
N ALA A 375 -9.12 7.62 -16.96
CA ALA A 375 -8.67 7.93 -18.31
C ALA A 375 -7.22 7.46 -18.48
N THR A 376 -6.95 6.67 -19.53
CA THR A 376 -5.64 6.06 -19.76
C THR A 376 -5.24 6.06 -21.23
N ASP A 377 -3.98 5.70 -21.52
CA ASP A 377 -3.50 5.45 -22.87
C ASP A 377 -3.91 4.08 -23.42
N ASP A 378 -3.88 3.03 -22.60
CA ASP A 378 -4.23 1.66 -23.01
C ASP A 378 -4.92 0.89 -21.89
N GLY A 379 -6.25 0.71 -22.02
CA GLY A 379 -7.05 0.04 -21.00
C GLY A 379 -6.77 -1.45 -20.87
N GLN A 380 -6.45 -2.14 -21.97
CA GLN A 380 -6.17 -3.58 -21.91
C GLN A 380 -4.80 -3.83 -21.28
N ARG A 381 -3.80 -2.99 -21.56
CA ARG A 381 -2.49 -3.07 -20.91
C ARG A 381 -2.60 -2.85 -19.40
N ALA A 382 -3.42 -1.90 -18.96
CA ALA A 382 -3.69 -1.65 -17.55
C ALA A 382 -4.31 -2.86 -16.84
N VAL A 383 -5.32 -3.49 -17.45
CA VAL A 383 -5.90 -4.75 -16.92
C VAL A 383 -4.88 -5.88 -16.90
N ASN A 384 -4.11 -6.07 -17.97
CA ASN A 384 -3.09 -7.11 -18.04
C ASN A 384 -2.03 -6.92 -16.95
N ARG A 385 -1.65 -5.67 -16.65
CA ARG A 385 -0.78 -5.35 -15.51
C ARG A 385 -1.40 -5.78 -14.19
N GLY A 386 -2.64 -5.38 -13.90
CA GLY A 386 -3.33 -5.79 -12.67
C GLY A 386 -3.41 -7.30 -12.51
N VAL A 387 -3.73 -8.03 -13.58
CA VAL A 387 -3.76 -9.50 -13.59
C VAL A 387 -2.38 -10.10 -13.33
N ALA A 388 -1.32 -9.50 -13.85
CA ALA A 388 0.06 -9.92 -13.57
C ALA A 388 0.41 -9.77 -12.07
N PHE A 389 -0.19 -8.81 -11.38
CA PHE A 389 -0.14 -8.63 -9.92
C PHE A 389 -1.28 -9.34 -9.16
N HIS A 390 -1.90 -10.35 -9.78
CA HIS A 390 -2.97 -11.15 -9.17
C HIS A 390 -4.24 -10.39 -8.77
N VAL A 391 -4.47 -9.19 -9.32
CA VAL A 391 -5.72 -8.47 -9.15
C VAL A 391 -6.78 -9.06 -10.08
N PRO A 392 -7.97 -9.44 -9.58
CA PRO A 392 -9.03 -9.99 -10.42
C PRO A 392 -9.50 -8.99 -11.48
N SER A 393 -9.55 -9.43 -12.74
CA SER A 393 -10.26 -8.71 -13.79
C SER A 393 -11.77 -8.73 -13.55
N HIS A 394 -12.44 -7.67 -13.99
CA HIS A 394 -13.90 -7.60 -13.98
C HIS A 394 -14.43 -7.62 -15.43
N ALA A 395 -15.42 -8.47 -15.68
CA ALA A 395 -16.18 -8.49 -16.91
C ALA A 395 -17.66 -8.32 -16.55
N GLY A 396 -18.22 -7.14 -16.82
CA GLY A 396 -19.63 -6.84 -16.60
C GLY A 396 -20.54 -7.50 -17.64
N ARG A 397 -21.86 -7.48 -17.38
CA ARG A 397 -22.85 -7.84 -18.40
C ARG A 397 -22.96 -6.69 -19.40
N VAL A 398 -22.36 -6.87 -20.58
CA VAL A 398 -22.41 -5.91 -21.70
C VAL A 398 -23.55 -6.34 -22.62
N GLY A 399 -24.54 -5.47 -22.78
CA GLY A 399 -25.66 -5.63 -23.70
C GLY A 399 -25.22 -5.48 -25.17
N PRO A 400 -26.10 -5.79 -26.14
CA PRO A 400 -25.81 -5.57 -27.55
C PRO A 400 -25.57 -4.08 -27.81
N ASN A 401 -24.46 -3.76 -28.50
CA ASN A 401 -24.02 -2.41 -28.82
C ASN A 401 -23.67 -1.53 -27.60
N GLU A 402 -23.30 -2.12 -26.46
CA GLU A 402 -22.71 -1.39 -25.35
C GLU A 402 -21.17 -1.38 -25.44
N ALA A 403 -20.54 -0.31 -24.95
CA ALA A 403 -19.10 -0.18 -24.95
C ALA A 403 -18.45 -1.19 -23.97
N LEU A 404 -17.44 -1.91 -24.45
CA LEU A 404 -16.63 -2.79 -23.62
C LEU A 404 -15.47 -2.00 -23.02
N ILE A 405 -15.56 -1.70 -21.73
CA ILE A 405 -14.49 -1.01 -20.99
C ILE A 405 -13.70 -2.03 -20.16
N PRO A 406 -12.38 -2.19 -20.37
CA PRO A 406 -11.54 -3.07 -19.56
C PRO A 406 -11.55 -2.64 -18.08
N ALA A 407 -11.63 -3.60 -17.15
CA ALA A 407 -11.76 -3.30 -15.73
C ALA A 407 -11.08 -4.30 -14.79
N LEU A 408 -10.74 -3.82 -13.59
CA LEU A 408 -10.24 -4.59 -12.45
C LEU A 408 -11.15 -4.40 -11.23
N ARG A 409 -11.06 -5.31 -10.26
CA ARG A 409 -11.61 -5.08 -8.91
C ARG A 409 -10.62 -4.27 -8.07
N GLY A 410 -11.10 -3.22 -7.43
CA GLY A 410 -10.39 -2.44 -6.42
C GLY A 410 -10.30 -3.16 -5.07
N VAL A 411 -9.57 -2.56 -4.13
CA VAL A 411 -9.31 -3.12 -2.79
C VAL A 411 -10.59 -3.27 -1.95
N ASP A 412 -11.54 -2.36 -2.15
CA ASP A 412 -12.84 -2.30 -1.50
C ASP A 412 -13.95 -3.02 -2.29
N ASP A 413 -13.60 -3.85 -3.28
CA ASP A 413 -14.48 -4.53 -4.23
C ASP A 413 -15.20 -3.61 -5.24
N SER A 414 -14.89 -2.30 -5.26
CA SER A 414 -15.31 -1.40 -6.33
C SER A 414 -14.72 -1.82 -7.69
N ILE A 415 -15.25 -1.28 -8.79
CA ILE A 415 -14.70 -1.53 -10.13
C ILE A 415 -13.85 -0.35 -10.58
N ILE A 416 -12.65 -0.65 -11.07
CA ILE A 416 -11.77 0.33 -11.70
C ILE A 416 -11.77 0.07 -13.20
N TYR A 417 -12.47 0.92 -13.95
CA TYR A 417 -12.52 0.90 -15.40
C TYR A 417 -11.36 1.70 -15.99
N PHE A 418 -10.75 1.20 -17.06
CA PHE A 418 -9.67 1.88 -17.78
C PHE A 418 -10.16 2.35 -19.14
N VAL A 419 -10.49 3.64 -19.23
CA VAL A 419 -11.03 4.28 -20.42
C VAL A 419 -9.89 4.81 -21.27
N SER A 420 -9.55 4.11 -22.36
CA SER A 420 -8.49 4.56 -23.28
C SER A 420 -8.93 5.77 -24.10
N GLN A 421 -7.98 6.61 -24.51
CA GLN A 421 -8.27 7.72 -25.46
C GLN A 421 -8.96 7.23 -26.75
N ALA A 422 -8.55 6.09 -27.29
CA ALA A 422 -9.18 5.53 -28.49
C ALA A 422 -10.65 5.13 -28.26
N LEU A 423 -11.03 4.82 -27.02
CA LEU A 423 -12.42 4.54 -26.64
C LEU A 423 -13.21 5.85 -26.47
N GLU A 424 -12.58 6.86 -25.89
CA GLU A 424 -13.08 8.23 -25.78
C GLU A 424 -13.40 8.82 -27.18
N GLU A 425 -12.46 8.73 -28.12
CA GLU A 425 -12.59 9.22 -29.51
C GLU A 425 -13.67 8.49 -30.32
N LYS A 426 -14.01 7.25 -29.92
CA LYS A 426 -15.09 6.48 -30.52
C LYS A 426 -16.47 6.84 -29.96
N GLY A 427 -16.54 7.75 -28.99
CA GLY A 427 -17.80 8.15 -28.36
C GLY A 427 -18.46 7.01 -27.59
N PHE A 428 -17.72 6.39 -26.66
CA PHE A 428 -18.26 5.30 -25.85
C PHE A 428 -19.48 5.73 -25.01
N LEU A 429 -19.52 7.00 -24.58
CA LEU A 429 -20.69 7.56 -23.91
C LEU A 429 -21.90 7.64 -24.86
N GLU A 430 -21.71 8.16 -26.08
CA GLU A 430 -22.77 8.23 -27.09
C GLU A 430 -23.24 6.84 -27.54
N THR A 431 -22.37 5.84 -27.40
CA THR A 431 -22.71 4.44 -27.64
C THR A 431 -23.72 3.95 -26.61
N ASP A 432 -23.50 4.23 -25.32
CA ASP A 432 -24.32 3.68 -24.22
C ASP A 432 -25.50 4.58 -23.80
N PHE A 433 -25.39 5.89 -24.01
CA PHE A 433 -26.34 6.90 -23.56
C PHE A 433 -27.03 7.62 -24.72
N VAL A 434 -28.30 7.97 -24.52
CA VAL A 434 -28.98 9.01 -25.30
C VAL A 434 -28.62 10.35 -24.68
N VAL A 435 -27.58 10.98 -25.21
CA VAL A 435 -27.05 12.25 -24.71
C VAL A 435 -27.77 13.45 -25.34
N ASP A 436 -27.80 14.56 -24.59
CA ASP A 436 -28.26 15.87 -25.04
C ASP A 436 -27.05 16.75 -25.40
N PRO A 437 -26.74 16.96 -26.70
CA PRO A 437 -25.56 17.70 -27.12
C PRO A 437 -25.53 19.15 -26.61
N ALA A 438 -26.68 19.75 -26.32
CA ALA A 438 -26.76 21.13 -25.82
C ALA A 438 -26.28 21.27 -24.36
N LYS A 439 -26.13 20.15 -23.65
CA LYS A 439 -25.70 20.11 -22.25
C LYS A 439 -24.28 19.57 -22.07
N GLN A 440 -23.69 18.96 -23.10
CA GLN A 440 -22.33 18.44 -23.04
C GLN A 440 -21.30 19.55 -22.85
N GLY A 441 -20.32 19.34 -21.96
CA GLY A 441 -19.21 20.28 -21.70
C GLY A 441 -19.61 21.60 -21.02
N ARG A 442 -20.89 21.81 -20.74
CA ARG A 442 -21.35 23.03 -20.07
C ARG A 442 -20.94 23.03 -18.61
N SER A 443 -20.51 24.18 -18.09
CA SER A 443 -20.30 24.38 -16.66
C SER A 443 -21.16 25.54 -16.15
N LYS A 444 -22.14 25.25 -15.28
CA LYS A 444 -23.01 26.29 -14.69
C LYS A 444 -22.41 26.93 -13.45
N ALA A 445 -21.70 26.15 -12.65
CA ALA A 445 -21.08 26.59 -11.41
C ALA A 445 -19.58 26.85 -11.55
N GLY A 446 -18.99 26.81 -12.75
CA GLY A 446 -17.57 27.06 -12.97
C GLY A 446 -16.65 25.88 -12.62
N VAL A 447 -17.22 24.71 -12.34
CA VAL A 447 -16.48 23.46 -12.16
C VAL A 447 -16.06 22.90 -13.51
N TYR A 448 -14.81 22.48 -13.66
CA TYR A 448 -14.29 21.99 -14.94
C TYR A 448 -13.72 20.57 -14.91
N LYS A 449 -13.24 20.05 -13.76
CA LYS A 449 -12.73 18.67 -13.65
C LYS A 449 -12.80 18.13 -12.22
N VAL A 450 -12.58 16.82 -12.07
CA VAL A 450 -12.27 16.21 -10.76
C VAL A 450 -10.81 16.55 -10.42
N ASP A 451 -10.58 17.17 -9.26
CA ASP A 451 -9.22 17.52 -8.81
C ASP A 451 -8.54 16.34 -8.12
N HIS A 452 -9.24 15.73 -7.17
CA HIS A 452 -8.78 14.58 -6.42
C HIS A 452 -9.95 13.82 -5.76
N LEU A 453 -9.65 12.61 -5.32
CA LEU A 453 -10.55 11.79 -4.50
C LEU A 453 -9.93 11.60 -3.11
N ALA A 454 -10.77 11.36 -2.10
CA ALA A 454 -10.29 10.70 -0.88
C ALA A 454 -11.03 9.40 -0.62
N GLU A 455 -10.26 8.37 -0.32
CA GLU A 455 -10.69 7.02 -0.01
C GLU A 455 -10.40 6.73 1.45
N GLY A 456 -11.38 6.20 2.16
CA GLY A 456 -11.15 5.66 3.50
C GLY A 456 -10.90 4.16 3.40
N PHE A 457 -10.11 3.63 4.33
CA PHE A 457 -9.92 2.19 4.50
C PHE A 457 -10.16 1.77 5.96
N PRO A 458 -10.66 0.54 6.18
CA PRO A 458 -10.45 -0.17 7.44
C PRO A 458 -8.96 -0.21 7.77
N PHE A 459 -8.64 -0.24 9.07
CA PHE A 459 -7.27 -0.11 9.54
C PHE A 459 -6.32 -1.11 8.89
N GLU A 460 -6.79 -2.35 8.77
CA GLU A 460 -6.05 -3.47 8.22
C GLU A 460 -5.89 -3.48 6.69
N GLN A 461 -6.51 -2.55 5.97
CA GLN A 461 -6.49 -2.50 4.50
C GLN A 461 -5.76 -1.27 3.95
N PHE A 462 -5.32 -0.34 4.80
CA PHE A 462 -4.68 0.88 4.33
C PHE A 462 -3.40 0.59 3.54
N ASP A 463 -2.52 -0.27 4.05
CA ASP A 463 -1.26 -0.60 3.37
C ASP A 463 -1.50 -1.44 2.10
N THR A 464 -2.60 -2.20 2.04
CA THR A 464 -3.10 -2.82 0.80
C THR A 464 -3.48 -1.75 -0.23
N GLY A 465 -4.18 -0.68 0.20
CA GLY A 465 -4.54 0.47 -0.63
C GLY A 465 -3.33 1.19 -1.20
N VAL A 466 -2.31 1.44 -0.36
CA VAL A 466 -1.03 2.02 -0.80
C VAL A 466 -0.37 1.13 -1.85
N LEU A 467 -0.24 -0.17 -1.56
CA LEU A 467 0.39 -1.11 -2.49
C LEU A 467 -0.38 -1.18 -3.82
N PHE A 468 -1.71 -1.30 -3.80
CA PHE A 468 -2.53 -1.34 -5.01
C PHE A 468 -2.31 -0.12 -5.91
N ASN A 469 -2.36 1.08 -5.32
CA ASN A 469 -2.16 2.33 -6.06
C ASN A 469 -0.75 2.40 -6.69
N ARG A 470 0.28 1.88 -6.00
CA ARG A 470 1.64 1.80 -6.54
C ARG A 470 1.77 0.77 -7.66
N VAL A 471 1.36 -0.47 -7.39
CA VAL A 471 1.66 -1.60 -8.28
C VAL A 471 0.76 -1.61 -9.50
N VAL A 472 -0.53 -1.28 -9.36
CA VAL A 472 -1.51 -1.35 -10.45
C VAL A 472 -1.56 -0.02 -11.21
N LEU A 473 -1.72 1.08 -10.49
CA LEU A 473 -1.97 2.39 -11.09
C LEU A 473 -0.68 3.19 -11.37
N GLY A 474 0.45 2.80 -10.78
CA GLY A 474 1.71 3.53 -10.95
C GLY A 474 1.76 4.86 -10.19
N LEU A 475 0.93 5.03 -9.14
CA LEU A 475 0.95 6.22 -8.31
C LEU A 475 2.07 6.15 -7.26
N HIS A 476 2.60 7.30 -6.87
CA HIS A 476 3.63 7.45 -5.86
C HIS A 476 3.04 8.00 -4.56
N PRO A 477 3.33 7.37 -3.41
CA PRO A 477 2.91 7.93 -2.13
C PRO A 477 3.70 9.21 -1.84
N GLN A 478 2.98 10.20 -1.35
CA GLN A 478 3.53 11.40 -0.75
C GLN A 478 3.78 11.16 0.75
N GLU A 479 4.30 12.16 1.45
CA GLU A 479 4.51 12.08 2.89
C GLU A 479 3.20 11.74 3.62
N SER A 480 3.25 10.74 4.49
CA SER A 480 2.12 10.35 5.33
C SER A 480 2.01 11.34 6.50
N MET A 481 0.79 11.81 6.76
CA MET A 481 0.50 12.80 7.80
C MET A 481 -0.53 12.27 8.79
N GLU A 482 -0.45 12.74 10.04
CA GLU A 482 -1.48 12.53 11.05
C GLU A 482 -2.33 13.79 11.20
N LEU A 483 -3.64 13.65 10.99
CA LEU A 483 -4.62 14.71 11.03
C LEU A 483 -5.47 14.58 12.28
N ALA A 484 -5.59 15.66 13.04
CA ALA A 484 -6.38 15.70 14.27
C ALA A 484 -7.89 15.81 13.97
N ASP A 485 -8.63 14.74 14.24
CA ASP A 485 -10.10 14.75 14.34
C ASP A 485 -10.48 14.96 15.81
N PRO A 486 -11.61 15.62 16.12
CA PRO A 486 -12.07 15.77 17.51
C PRO A 486 -12.18 14.47 18.32
N ASN A 487 -12.33 13.32 17.64
CA ASN A 487 -12.54 12.01 18.23
C ASN A 487 -11.37 11.03 17.99
N GLY A 488 -10.20 11.52 17.54
CA GLY A 488 -9.01 10.69 17.34
C GLY A 488 -8.07 11.22 16.24
N LEU A 489 -7.09 10.39 15.86
CA LEU A 489 -6.18 10.70 14.77
C LEU A 489 -6.62 9.99 13.49
N VAL A 490 -6.51 10.69 12.37
CA VAL A 490 -6.68 10.14 11.02
C VAL A 490 -5.32 10.17 10.33
N ARG A 491 -4.78 9.02 9.95
CA ARG A 491 -3.60 8.94 9.09
C ARG A 491 -4.04 9.15 7.65
N SER A 492 -3.34 10.04 6.93
CA SER A 492 -3.58 10.32 5.52
C SER A 492 -2.29 10.16 4.72
N CYS A 493 -2.37 9.49 3.57
CA CYS A 493 -1.28 9.37 2.60
C CYS A 493 -1.83 9.65 1.20
N ALA A 494 -1.32 10.70 0.55
CA ALA A 494 -1.72 11.03 -0.81
C ALA A 494 -0.96 10.20 -1.83
N MET A 495 -1.65 9.69 -2.84
CA MET A 495 -1.12 8.96 -3.99
C MET A 495 -1.25 9.84 -5.23
N VAL A 496 -0.15 10.08 -5.94
CA VAL A 496 -0.14 10.95 -7.15
C VAL A 496 0.70 10.35 -8.27
N ASP A 497 0.32 10.59 -9.51
CA ASP A 497 1.18 10.32 -10.67
C ASP A 497 2.17 11.48 -10.90
N ALA A 498 3.16 11.28 -11.78
CA ALA A 498 4.23 12.24 -12.03
C ALA A 498 3.71 13.61 -12.54
N ASP A 499 2.66 13.61 -13.36
CA ASP A 499 2.05 14.83 -13.91
C ASP A 499 0.96 15.41 -12.98
N HIS A 500 0.73 14.77 -11.84
CA HIS A 500 -0.39 15.05 -10.94
C HIS A 500 -1.74 15.15 -11.68
N SER A 501 -1.97 14.29 -12.66
CA SER A 501 -3.25 14.15 -13.36
C SER A 501 -4.28 13.39 -12.51
N LEU A 502 -3.82 12.44 -11.68
CA LEU A 502 -4.62 11.69 -10.74
C LEU A 502 -4.08 11.89 -9.32
N ARG A 503 -4.97 12.24 -8.40
CA ARG A 503 -4.68 12.44 -6.97
C ARG A 503 -5.70 11.66 -6.14
N ILE A 504 -5.22 10.79 -5.27
CA ILE A 504 -6.07 10.02 -4.34
C ILE A 504 -5.49 10.13 -2.93
N ALA A 505 -6.22 10.75 -2.01
CA ALA A 505 -5.86 10.78 -0.59
C ALA A 505 -6.42 9.53 0.11
N LEU A 506 -5.54 8.64 0.57
CA LEU A 506 -5.93 7.47 1.35
C LEU A 506 -6.00 7.85 2.82
N ASN A 507 -7.10 7.54 3.50
CA ASN A 507 -7.35 7.89 4.89
C ASN A 507 -7.66 6.65 5.72
N VAL A 508 -7.19 6.64 6.97
CA VAL A 508 -7.48 5.58 7.92
C VAL A 508 -7.51 6.12 9.35
N SER A 509 -8.33 5.52 10.20
CA SER A 509 -8.40 5.85 11.62
C SER A 509 -8.55 4.59 12.46
N HIS A 510 -7.88 4.57 13.61
CA HIS A 510 -8.13 3.56 14.65
C HIS A 510 -9.48 3.79 15.34
N SER A 511 -9.91 5.05 15.44
CA SER A 511 -11.12 5.42 16.15
C SER A 511 -12.31 5.44 15.20
N ARG A 512 -13.25 4.54 15.47
CA ARG A 512 -14.58 4.50 14.81
C ARG A 512 -15.38 5.79 15.00
N ALA A 513 -15.05 6.56 16.04
CA ALA A 513 -15.73 7.83 16.33
C ALA A 513 -15.21 9.00 15.48
N THR A 514 -14.08 8.88 14.76
CA THR A 514 -13.63 9.92 13.81
C THR A 514 -14.56 10.00 12.60
N VAL A 515 -14.55 11.12 11.87
CA VAL A 515 -15.33 11.25 10.62
C VAL A 515 -15.00 10.12 9.64
N THR A 516 -13.72 9.86 9.41
CA THR A 516 -13.27 8.74 8.55
C THR A 516 -13.76 7.40 9.10
N GLY A 517 -13.63 7.15 10.41
CA GLY A 517 -14.11 5.92 11.05
C GLY A 517 -15.61 5.69 10.84
N ARG A 518 -16.44 6.72 11.06
CA ARG A 518 -17.90 6.64 10.85
C ARG A 518 -18.26 6.41 9.38
N SER A 519 -17.56 7.05 8.45
CA SER A 519 -17.75 6.79 7.01
C SER A 519 -17.46 5.33 6.65
N MET A 520 -16.40 4.73 7.22
CA MET A 520 -16.08 3.31 6.99
C MET A 520 -17.11 2.37 7.59
N GLU A 521 -17.66 2.69 8.76
CA GLU A 521 -18.76 1.94 9.35
C GLU A 521 -20.04 2.05 8.50
N ALA A 522 -20.37 3.24 8.01
CA ALA A 522 -21.51 3.46 7.13
C ALA A 522 -21.39 2.68 5.81
N LEU A 523 -20.20 2.70 5.20
CA LEU A 523 -19.89 1.97 3.96
C LEU A 523 -19.68 0.45 4.17
N GLN A 524 -19.62 -0.02 5.42
CA GLN A 524 -19.27 -1.40 5.77
C GLN A 524 -17.95 -1.87 5.12
N GLY A 525 -16.96 -0.99 5.06
CA GLY A 525 -15.69 -1.24 4.39
C GLY A 525 -15.03 0.03 3.87
N GLY A 526 -14.01 -0.13 3.02
CA GLY A 526 -13.33 0.98 2.36
C GLY A 526 -14.16 1.62 1.26
N GLY A 527 -13.74 2.81 0.81
CA GLY A 527 -14.30 3.44 -0.38
C GLY A 527 -14.14 4.95 -0.43
N VAL A 528 -14.53 5.54 -1.55
CA VAL A 528 -14.52 6.99 -1.75
C VAL A 528 -15.55 7.64 -0.82
N HIS A 529 -15.12 8.63 -0.05
CA HIS A 529 -15.96 9.41 0.87
C HIS A 529 -15.87 10.92 0.59
N HIS A 530 -15.02 11.31 -0.36
CA HIS A 530 -14.72 12.70 -0.67
C HIS A 530 -14.40 12.83 -2.17
N ILE A 531 -15.10 13.73 -2.85
CA ILE A 531 -14.88 14.06 -4.26
C ILE A 531 -14.58 15.55 -4.39
N ALA A 532 -13.36 15.89 -4.77
CA ALA A 532 -12.95 17.28 -4.97
C ALA A 532 -13.10 17.69 -6.44
N LEU A 533 -13.70 18.85 -6.67
CA LEU A 533 -14.01 19.40 -7.98
C LEU A 533 -13.29 20.73 -8.17
N ALA A 534 -12.50 20.85 -9.22
CA ALA A 534 -11.77 22.07 -9.51
C ALA A 534 -12.69 23.15 -10.09
N SER A 535 -12.54 24.39 -9.61
CA SER A 535 -13.25 25.58 -10.05
C SER A 535 -12.28 26.68 -10.51
N ASP A 536 -12.70 27.44 -11.52
CA ASP A 536 -11.97 28.63 -12.02
C ASP A 536 -12.11 29.84 -11.07
N ASP A 537 -13.29 30.00 -10.44
CA ASP A 537 -13.58 31.04 -9.45
C ASP A 537 -14.41 30.43 -8.32
N ILE A 538 -13.71 30.05 -7.25
CA ILE A 538 -14.31 29.37 -6.11
C ILE A 538 -15.42 30.18 -5.44
N PHE A 539 -15.30 31.52 -5.43
CA PHE A 539 -16.29 32.35 -4.77
C PHE A 539 -17.56 32.47 -5.61
N ALA A 540 -17.43 32.61 -6.93
CA ALA A 540 -18.57 32.54 -7.84
C ALA A 540 -19.27 31.18 -7.76
N THR A 541 -18.50 30.09 -7.65
CA THR A 541 -19.04 28.74 -7.43
C THR A 541 -19.80 28.66 -6.11
N ALA A 542 -19.21 29.09 -4.98
CA ALA A 542 -19.87 29.08 -3.67
C ALA A 542 -21.19 29.87 -3.66
N GLU A 543 -21.19 31.05 -4.29
CA GLU A 543 -22.38 31.91 -4.42
C GLU A 543 -23.47 31.22 -5.28
N TYR A 544 -23.08 30.58 -6.39
CA TYR A 544 -24.00 29.79 -7.22
C TYR A 544 -24.61 28.65 -6.40
N LEU A 545 -23.78 27.83 -5.73
CA LEU A 545 -24.22 26.65 -4.97
C LEU A 545 -25.21 27.04 -3.88
N THR A 546 -24.87 28.08 -3.09
CA THR A 546 -25.73 28.60 -2.02
C THR A 546 -27.08 29.08 -2.57
N LYS A 547 -27.07 29.82 -3.68
CA LYS A 547 -28.30 30.30 -4.34
C LYS A 547 -29.19 29.16 -4.84
N HIS A 548 -28.59 28.01 -5.18
CA HIS A 548 -29.31 26.81 -5.63
C HIS A 548 -29.58 25.80 -4.51
N GLY A 549 -29.46 26.23 -3.24
CA GLY A 549 -29.90 25.46 -2.08
C GLY A 549 -28.92 24.39 -1.62
N ILE A 550 -27.66 24.43 -2.05
CA ILE A 550 -26.61 23.57 -1.51
C ILE A 550 -26.15 24.14 -0.16
N ALA A 551 -26.25 23.31 0.87
CA ALA A 551 -25.73 23.65 2.19
C ALA A 551 -24.21 23.42 2.23
N LEU A 552 -23.46 24.49 2.40
CA LEU A 552 -22.03 24.46 2.63
C LEU A 552 -21.72 24.09 4.09
N LEU A 553 -20.50 23.63 4.34
CA LEU A 553 -20.02 23.31 5.67
C LEU A 553 -19.89 24.58 6.53
N ASP A 554 -20.34 24.49 7.77
CA ASP A 554 -20.36 25.61 8.71
C ASP A 554 -18.99 25.75 9.41
N VAL A 555 -18.12 26.57 8.84
CA VAL A 555 -16.76 26.81 9.34
C VAL A 555 -16.81 27.77 10.53
N PRO A 556 -16.18 27.47 11.68
CA PRO A 556 -16.22 28.34 12.85
C PRO A 556 -15.57 29.71 12.62
N ASP A 557 -16.16 30.79 13.16
CA ASP A 557 -15.61 32.15 13.06
C ASP A 557 -14.15 32.25 13.53
N ASN A 558 -13.78 31.52 14.58
CA ASN A 558 -12.41 31.49 15.10
C ASN A 558 -11.35 31.11 14.05
N TYR A 559 -11.73 30.35 13.01
CA TYR A 559 -10.82 30.05 11.90
C TYR A 559 -10.46 31.31 11.13
N TYR A 560 -11.45 32.15 10.82
CA TYR A 560 -11.24 33.41 10.09
C TYR A 560 -10.58 34.49 10.95
N GLU A 561 -10.73 34.43 12.27
CA GLU A 561 -9.96 35.28 13.20
C GLU A 561 -8.47 34.88 13.26
N ASP A 562 -8.15 33.59 13.06
CA ASP A 562 -6.77 33.08 13.04
C ASP A 562 -6.03 33.36 11.72
N LEU A 563 -6.75 33.33 10.59
CA LEU A 563 -6.13 33.46 9.26
C LEU A 563 -5.22 34.69 9.09
N PRO A 564 -5.60 35.92 9.49
CA PRO A 564 -4.74 37.11 9.36
C PRO A 564 -3.45 37.04 10.19
N ALA A 565 -3.41 36.22 11.24
CA ALA A 565 -2.20 36.02 12.03
C ALA A 565 -1.16 35.14 11.30
N ARG A 566 -1.59 34.39 10.29
CA ARG A 566 -0.76 33.44 9.52
C ARG A 566 -0.49 33.92 8.09
N PHE A 567 -1.43 34.64 7.51
CA PHE A 567 -1.41 35.01 6.11
C PHE A 567 -1.80 36.48 5.91
N GLU A 568 -1.17 37.11 4.93
CA GLU A 568 -1.52 38.46 4.48
C GLU A 568 -2.73 38.35 3.54
N LEU A 569 -3.93 38.50 4.08
CA LEU A 569 -5.20 38.53 3.34
C LEU A 569 -5.87 39.88 3.54
N ASP A 570 -6.51 40.42 2.50
CA ASP A 570 -7.28 41.66 2.62
C ASP A 570 -8.61 41.43 3.36
N ASP A 571 -9.09 42.45 4.08
CA ASP A 571 -10.30 42.35 4.92
C ASP A 571 -11.55 41.97 4.11
N ALA A 572 -11.65 42.42 2.85
CA ALA A 572 -12.80 42.16 2.00
C ALA A 572 -12.83 40.70 1.53
N GLN A 573 -11.67 40.13 1.21
CA GLN A 573 -11.49 38.72 0.89
C GLN A 573 -11.79 37.85 2.10
N LEU A 574 -11.27 38.21 3.28
CA LEU A 574 -11.51 37.47 4.51
C LEU A 574 -13.01 37.43 4.88
N GLU A 575 -13.72 38.55 4.77
CA GLU A 575 -15.16 38.60 5.01
C GLU A 575 -15.93 37.78 3.96
N ARG A 576 -15.49 37.82 2.70
CA ARG A 576 -16.08 36.99 1.64
C ARG A 576 -15.87 35.50 1.90
N MET A 577 -14.68 35.11 2.38
CA MET A 577 -14.37 33.75 2.78
C MET A 577 -15.23 33.31 3.96
N ARG A 578 -15.33 34.14 5.01
CA ARG A 578 -16.17 33.90 6.19
C ARG A 578 -17.61 33.62 5.81
N ARG A 579 -18.21 34.50 5.00
CA ARG A 579 -19.60 34.39 4.55
C ARG A 579 -19.87 33.11 3.74
N LEU A 580 -18.88 32.63 2.97
CA LEU A 580 -19.04 31.53 2.02
C LEU A 580 -18.45 30.21 2.51
N GLY A 581 -17.89 30.15 3.73
CA GLY A 581 -17.29 28.92 4.25
C GLY A 581 -15.99 28.54 3.55
N VAL A 582 -15.30 29.48 2.90
CA VAL A 582 -14.08 29.21 2.11
C VAL A 582 -12.86 29.15 3.02
N LEU A 583 -12.23 27.99 3.05
CA LEU A 583 -10.98 27.72 3.72
C LEU A 583 -9.80 28.08 2.81
N TYR A 584 -8.65 28.36 3.41
CA TYR A 584 -7.44 28.81 2.74
C TYR A 584 -6.19 28.11 3.27
N ASP A 585 -5.26 27.83 2.36
CA ASP A 585 -3.91 27.38 2.66
C ASP A 585 -2.93 28.00 1.67
N ARG A 586 -1.67 28.18 2.08
CA ARG A 586 -0.61 28.72 1.22
C ARG A 586 0.72 28.06 1.59
N ASN A 587 1.45 27.62 0.57
CA ASN A 587 2.84 27.18 0.70
C ASN A 587 3.76 28.13 -0.09
N GLU A 588 5.05 27.79 -0.22
CA GLU A 588 6.02 28.60 -0.97
C GLU A 588 5.70 28.68 -2.48
N GLU A 589 4.93 27.74 -3.00
CA GLU A 589 4.64 27.59 -4.42
C GLU A 589 3.36 28.32 -4.82
N GLY A 590 2.32 28.30 -3.99
CA GLY A 590 1.06 28.95 -4.33
C GLY A 590 -0.01 28.88 -3.27
N GLU A 591 -1.23 29.22 -3.68
CA GLU A 591 -2.40 29.33 -2.81
C GLU A 591 -3.45 28.26 -3.11
N PHE A 592 -4.19 27.89 -2.08
CA PHE A 592 -5.27 26.93 -2.16
C PHE A 592 -6.51 27.46 -1.45
N PHE A 593 -7.58 27.61 -2.22
CA PHE A 593 -8.90 27.91 -1.69
C PHE A 593 -9.76 26.67 -1.84
N HIS A 594 -10.52 26.33 -0.81
CA HIS A 594 -11.45 25.22 -0.89
C HIS A 594 -12.62 25.37 0.07
N PHE A 595 -13.75 24.74 -0.25
CA PHE A 595 -14.88 24.62 0.67
C PHE A 595 -15.59 23.28 0.48
N TYR A 596 -16.35 22.88 1.49
CA TYR A 596 -17.00 21.58 1.53
C TYR A 596 -18.53 21.71 1.51
N THR A 597 -19.19 20.76 0.88
CA THR A 597 -20.63 20.52 1.09
C THR A 597 -20.86 19.74 2.38
N GLN A 598 -22.10 19.70 2.85
CA GLN A 598 -22.50 18.70 3.83
C GLN A 598 -22.41 17.27 3.26
N MET A 599 -22.33 16.28 4.15
CA MET A 599 -22.33 14.87 3.77
C MET A 599 -23.67 14.46 3.19
N PHE A 600 -23.63 13.78 2.05
CA PHE A 600 -24.78 13.10 1.47
C PHE A 600 -25.01 11.79 2.24
N VAL A 601 -26.13 11.73 2.97
CA VAL A 601 -26.57 10.56 3.76
C VAL A 601 -25.49 9.94 4.66
N ASP A 602 -24.65 10.78 5.26
CA ASP A 602 -23.52 10.39 6.14
C ASP A 602 -22.46 9.49 5.48
N ARG A 603 -22.35 9.53 4.14
CA ARG A 603 -21.44 8.66 3.38
C ARG A 603 -20.30 9.42 2.72
N PHE A 604 -20.64 10.30 1.78
CA PHE A 604 -19.66 11.06 1.00
C PHE A 604 -20.06 12.53 0.89
N PHE A 605 -19.10 13.38 0.55
CA PHE A 605 -19.33 14.81 0.34
C PHE A 605 -18.50 15.32 -0.84
N PHE A 606 -18.85 16.52 -1.31
CA PHE A 606 -18.10 17.21 -2.34
C PHE A 606 -17.25 18.33 -1.73
N GLU A 607 -16.09 18.54 -2.32
CA GLU A 607 -15.26 19.72 -2.09
C GLU A 607 -15.15 20.47 -3.40
N ILE A 608 -15.16 21.79 -3.32
CA ILE A 608 -14.80 22.66 -4.44
C ILE A 608 -13.44 23.25 -4.13
N VAL A 609 -12.52 23.18 -5.08
CA VAL A 609 -11.14 23.65 -4.91
C VAL A 609 -10.75 24.64 -6.00
N GLN A 610 -9.90 25.59 -5.66
CA GLN A 610 -9.18 26.45 -6.59
C GLN A 610 -7.72 26.52 -6.17
N ARG A 611 -6.85 25.98 -7.04
CA ARG A 611 -5.39 26.07 -6.91
C ARG A 611 -4.90 27.30 -7.66
N ARG A 612 -4.01 28.08 -7.07
CA ARG A 612 -3.33 29.21 -7.71
C ARG A 612 -1.83 29.06 -7.62
N ASP A 613 -1.14 29.64 -8.59
CA ASP A 613 0.32 29.78 -8.66
C ASP A 613 1.14 28.48 -8.56
N GLY A 614 0.50 27.32 -8.66
CA GLY A 614 1.17 26.01 -8.67
C GLY A 614 0.97 25.17 -7.41
N TYR A 615 0.11 25.58 -6.46
CA TYR A 615 -0.14 24.81 -5.24
C TYR A 615 -0.50 23.32 -5.53
N ALA A 616 0.36 22.41 -5.08
CA ALA A 616 0.23 20.97 -5.34
C ALA A 616 -0.39 20.16 -4.19
N GLY A 617 -0.51 20.75 -2.98
CA GLY A 617 -0.98 20.08 -1.77
C GLY A 617 -2.49 19.79 -1.72
N PHE A 618 -3.01 19.42 -0.54
CA PHE A 618 -4.42 19.06 -0.34
C PHE A 618 -5.13 19.93 0.72
N GLY A 619 -4.54 21.05 1.15
CA GLY A 619 -5.09 21.85 2.24
C GLY A 619 -5.16 21.09 3.57
N ALA A 620 -4.18 20.22 3.85
CA ALA A 620 -4.17 19.34 5.01
C ALA A 620 -4.29 20.09 6.35
N SER A 621 -3.76 21.31 6.42
CA SER A 621 -3.88 22.22 7.56
C SER A 621 -5.33 22.53 7.95
N ASN A 622 -6.26 22.44 6.98
CA ASN A 622 -7.68 22.70 7.17
C ASN A 622 -8.49 21.44 7.52
N ALA A 623 -7.89 20.25 7.45
CA ALA A 623 -8.61 19.00 7.72
C ALA A 623 -9.18 18.92 9.15
N PRO A 624 -8.48 19.36 10.22
CA PRO A 624 -9.06 19.39 11.57
C PRO A 624 -10.31 20.29 11.67
N VAL A 625 -10.30 21.43 10.96
CA VAL A 625 -11.43 22.37 10.93
C VAL A 625 -12.62 21.74 10.22
N ARG A 626 -12.39 21.13 9.05
CA ARG A 626 -13.41 20.36 8.33
C ARG A 626 -14.02 19.26 9.22
N MET A 627 -13.19 18.41 9.80
CA MET A 627 -13.65 17.27 10.61
C MET A 627 -14.41 17.73 11.85
N SER A 628 -13.98 18.84 12.46
CA SER A 628 -14.70 19.48 13.57
C SER A 628 -16.08 20.00 13.15
N ALA A 629 -16.18 20.65 11.99
CA ALA A 629 -17.46 21.14 11.48
C ALA A 629 -18.41 19.99 11.09
N GLN A 630 -17.88 18.89 10.54
CA GLN A 630 -18.64 17.68 10.22
C GLN A 630 -19.15 16.96 11.47
N ALA A 631 -18.36 16.90 12.54
CA ALA A 631 -18.73 16.24 13.79
C ALA A 631 -19.86 16.94 14.57
N ARG A 632 -20.08 18.25 14.37
CA ARG A 632 -21.13 19.01 15.08
C ARG A 632 -22.56 18.63 14.70
N ARG A 633 -22.75 17.90 13.60
CA ARG A 633 -24.06 17.57 13.03
C ARG A 633 -24.35 16.06 12.95
N SER A 634 -23.42 15.21 13.38
CA SER A 634 -23.58 13.74 13.44
C SER A 634 -24.31 13.29 14.69
#